data_AF-A0A1I0CPH3-F1
#
_entry.id   AF-A0A1I0CPH3-F1
#
_cell.length_a   1.000
_cell.length_b   1.000
_cell.length_c   1.000
_cell.angle_alpha   90.00
_cell.angle_beta   90.00
_cell.angle_gamma   90.00
#
_symmetry.space_group_name_H-M   'P 1'
#
loop_
_entity.id
_entity.type
_entity.pdbx_description
1 polymer ?
#
loop_
_entity_poly.entity_id
_entity_poly.type
_entity_poly.pdbx_seq_one_letter_code
_entity_poly.pdbx_strand_id
1 'polypeptide(L)'
;MSLIWIIVLPFTGSLCAAFLPSHARNVAAWLAGTVAGACVILTVRLYPPIAEGEVIRESVHWIPQLGLHFTFRLDGFAWLFAMLVTVMGALVVLYARYYMAAQDPVPRFFSFFLAFMGAMLGVVLSGNLIQLVVFWELTSLTSFMLIAYWYHRPDARYGARMALTVTAAGGLCLLAGVLMLGWVAGSYDLDRVLASGDLIRTHSWYVPMLILIGLGALTKSAQFPFHFWLPHAMAAPTPVSVYLHSATMVKAGVFLLVRLWPVLAGTEEWFWMIGTAGLLSLVLGAYAAVFQRDMKGVLAYSTISHLGLITLLLGLNSPLALIGAIFHIMNHATFKASLFMAAGMVDHETGTRDLSRLSGLRRAMPITATLAVVGAASMAGVPLFNGFLSKEMFFAETVFVSGHPITRIGLPTMAVVWGILSVAYSLRFILQVFFGPPAEDLPKKPHEPPRWMLFPSALLVTACLVVGMFPARTVGSYLNMASRSVLGENTPFHSLAVWHGFNLPLMMSLAAMVGGILLYRALGEYQQGTTVVPVIERFDGKRIFEFMLEKLDRLAMRLLRWLSTEHLQVQMLLLIIAVFASALIPLSRGGLPEGDKTPLPVEPAFAMLWLIGAVCTIAAAAQAKYHRLAALTLSGVAGLATCMTFVWFSAPDLALTQLIVEVVTLVLLLLGLRWLPPRDKSLDHETVPLPVRMRAEGRRSRDLVIAICAGIGITGLSYAILTRSAGEGISPFFIENSLPLAGGSNVINVILVDFRGFDTMGEITVLGIVALTVFALLRRFRPAAEAMTVPVKQQEQGAQIRALPSDPHALLPAGSMMVPAVFVQLLLPVSGMVAIYFLLRGHNEPGGGFVAGLIVTTAVILQYLVGGTAWAESRTRIFPQYWLAAGLLCAAGAGMSAWLAARPFLSAMAWHGTLPIIGEMHLSTVLLFDLGVFFLVIGAAVLILVALAHQSRRAHRKQEVTEVETPMEVPASPAEQGGSGHASASLSVPVASTAPTDYAPVEAGRQKLPHVSPPKEKED
;
A
#
# COMPACT_ATOMS: atom_id res chain seq x y z
N MET A 1 -4.04 43.60 3.55
CA MET A 1 -5.06 42.61 3.14
C MET A 1 -4.39 41.26 3.09
N SER A 2 -5.05 40.21 3.59
CA SER A 2 -4.36 38.94 3.80
C SER A 2 -4.14 38.11 2.54
N LEU A 3 -2.89 37.67 2.33
CA LEU A 3 -2.46 36.75 1.27
C LEU A 3 -3.16 35.40 1.40
N ILE A 4 -3.53 35.02 2.62
CA ILE A 4 -4.18 33.75 2.96
C ILE A 4 -5.49 33.57 2.16
N TRP A 5 -6.27 34.64 2.00
CA TRP A 5 -7.56 34.56 1.29
C TRP A 5 -7.41 34.18 -0.18
N ILE A 6 -6.30 34.57 -0.83
CA ILE A 6 -6.02 34.22 -2.23
C ILE A 6 -5.90 32.69 -2.39
N ILE A 7 -5.43 31.98 -1.36
CA ILE A 7 -5.21 30.54 -1.36
C ILE A 7 -6.44 29.79 -0.81
N VAL A 8 -7.05 30.28 0.26
CA VAL A 8 -8.18 29.61 0.94
C VAL A 8 -9.46 29.67 0.11
N LEU A 9 -9.73 30.76 -0.62
CA LEU A 9 -10.94 30.89 -1.45
C LEU A 9 -11.07 29.78 -2.51
N PRO A 10 -10.03 29.42 -3.29
CA PRO A 10 -10.07 28.27 -4.19
C PRO A 10 -10.38 26.94 -3.47
N PHE A 11 -9.77 26.65 -2.31
CA PHE A 11 -10.00 25.40 -1.59
C PHE A 11 -11.41 25.32 -1.00
N THR A 12 -11.90 26.42 -0.42
CA THR A 12 -13.28 26.50 0.08
C THR A 12 -14.28 26.39 -1.07
N GLY A 13 -14.05 27.08 -2.19
CA GLY A 13 -14.85 26.92 -3.41
C GLY A 13 -14.83 25.50 -3.97
N SER A 14 -13.70 24.82 -3.90
CA SER A 14 -13.56 23.41 -4.30
C SER A 14 -14.42 22.49 -3.45
N LEU A 15 -14.41 22.68 -2.13
CA LEU A 15 -15.22 21.91 -1.20
C LEU A 15 -16.72 22.17 -1.42
N CYS A 16 -17.12 23.43 -1.56
CA CYS A 16 -18.50 23.80 -1.89
C CYS A 16 -18.95 23.16 -3.22
N ALA A 17 -18.10 23.16 -4.25
CA ALA A 17 -18.41 22.54 -5.54
C ALA A 17 -18.55 21.01 -5.46
N ALA A 18 -17.84 20.36 -4.53
CA ALA A 18 -17.93 18.90 -4.32
C ALA A 18 -19.28 18.46 -3.74
N PHE A 19 -19.92 19.32 -2.93
CA PHE A 19 -21.24 19.05 -2.35
C PHE A 19 -22.41 19.43 -3.26
N LEU A 20 -22.17 20.05 -4.41
CA LEU A 20 -23.23 20.37 -5.36
C LEU A 20 -23.74 19.11 -6.08
N PRO A 21 -25.06 19.02 -6.37
CA PRO A 21 -25.61 17.93 -7.16
C PRO A 21 -24.95 17.83 -8.53
N SER A 22 -24.75 16.62 -9.06
CA SER A 22 -24.02 16.38 -10.32
C SER A 22 -24.55 17.16 -11.53
N HIS A 23 -25.84 17.51 -11.53
CA HIS A 23 -26.52 18.27 -12.59
C HIS A 23 -26.47 19.80 -12.40
N ALA A 24 -25.88 20.32 -11.32
CA ALA A 24 -25.87 21.75 -10.98
C ALA A 24 -24.82 22.57 -11.77
N ARG A 25 -24.76 22.40 -13.10
CA ARG A 25 -23.75 23.00 -13.98
C ARG A 25 -23.63 24.53 -13.83
N ASN A 26 -24.76 25.25 -13.82
CA ASN A 26 -24.76 26.71 -13.75
C ASN A 26 -24.26 27.23 -12.41
N VAL A 27 -24.74 26.63 -11.32
CA VAL A 27 -24.35 27.00 -9.95
C VAL A 27 -22.86 26.76 -9.75
N ALA A 28 -22.35 25.61 -10.20
CA ALA A 28 -20.93 25.30 -10.09
C ALA A 28 -20.05 26.28 -10.89
N ALA A 29 -20.48 26.68 -12.09
CA ALA A 29 -19.75 27.67 -12.90
C ALA A 29 -19.78 29.07 -12.27
N TRP A 30 -20.92 29.51 -11.73
CA TRP A 30 -21.01 30.79 -11.02
C TRP A 30 -20.15 30.80 -9.75
N LEU A 31 -20.16 29.71 -8.98
CA LEU A 31 -19.30 29.53 -7.81
C LEU A 31 -17.82 29.64 -8.22
N ALA A 32 -17.39 28.86 -9.21
CA ALA A 32 -16.01 28.89 -9.68
C ALA A 32 -15.61 30.24 -10.26
N GLY A 33 -16.52 30.90 -10.99
CA GLY A 33 -16.28 32.20 -11.61
C GLY A 33 -16.18 33.31 -10.57
N THR A 34 -17.02 33.27 -9.53
CA THR A 34 -16.97 34.22 -8.41
C THR A 34 -15.69 34.06 -7.61
N VAL A 35 -15.28 32.81 -7.34
CA VAL A 35 -14.02 32.53 -6.63
C VAL A 35 -12.81 32.98 -7.45
N ALA A 36 -12.74 32.62 -8.74
CA ALA A 36 -11.64 33.05 -9.60
C ALA A 36 -11.60 34.57 -9.78
N GLY A 37 -12.76 35.23 -9.97
CA GLY A 37 -12.88 36.68 -10.05
C GLY A 37 -12.48 37.38 -8.76
N ALA A 38 -12.87 36.86 -7.60
CA ALA A 38 -12.43 37.36 -6.31
C ALA A 38 -10.91 37.25 -6.14
N CYS A 39 -10.29 36.14 -6.52
CA CYS A 39 -8.84 35.99 -6.51
C CYS A 39 -8.15 37.02 -7.42
N VAL A 40 -8.67 37.28 -8.65
CA VAL A 40 -8.14 38.32 -9.54
C VAL A 40 -8.19 39.69 -8.85
N ILE A 41 -9.34 40.06 -8.26
CA ILE A 41 -9.51 41.36 -7.59
C ILE A 41 -8.53 41.48 -6.41
N LEU A 42 -8.37 40.43 -5.60
CA LEU A 42 -7.44 40.41 -4.48
C LEU A 42 -5.99 40.57 -4.95
N THR A 43 -5.57 39.86 -6.00
CA THR A 43 -4.21 39.97 -6.54
C THR A 43 -3.95 41.35 -7.15
N VAL A 44 -4.90 41.92 -7.91
CA VAL A 44 -4.78 43.26 -8.50
C VAL A 44 -4.64 44.34 -7.42
N ARG A 45 -5.39 44.23 -6.31
CA ARG A 45 -5.31 45.21 -5.20
C ARG A 45 -3.95 45.24 -4.51
N LEU A 46 -3.16 44.18 -4.62
CA LEU A 46 -1.80 44.13 -4.08
C LEU A 46 -0.75 44.72 -5.03
N TYR A 47 -1.14 45.21 -6.21
CA TYR A 47 -0.21 45.78 -7.18
C TYR A 47 0.57 47.00 -6.67
N PRO A 48 -0.04 48.03 -6.04
CA PRO A 48 0.68 49.24 -5.66
C PRO A 48 1.93 49.02 -4.78
N PRO A 49 1.86 48.31 -3.63
CA PRO A 49 3.05 48.07 -2.80
C PRO A 49 4.12 47.23 -3.52
N ILE A 50 3.70 46.25 -4.32
CA ILE A 50 4.63 45.40 -5.09
C ILE A 50 5.34 46.20 -6.20
N ALA A 51 4.65 47.15 -6.82
CA ALA A 51 5.22 48.04 -7.83
C ALA A 51 6.27 49.00 -7.25
N GLU A 52 6.14 49.35 -5.98
CA GLU A 52 7.13 50.13 -5.22
C GLU A 52 8.34 49.29 -4.76
N GLY A 53 8.30 47.97 -4.96
CA GLY A 53 9.38 47.04 -4.61
C GLY A 53 9.22 46.39 -3.24
N GLU A 54 8.09 46.57 -2.56
CA GLU A 54 7.81 45.91 -1.29
C GLU A 54 7.62 44.39 -1.49
N VAL A 55 8.06 43.59 -0.51
CA VAL A 55 7.78 42.15 -0.45
C VAL A 55 6.80 41.90 0.69
N ILE A 56 5.55 41.59 0.34
CA ILE A 56 4.49 41.35 1.33
C ILE A 56 4.68 39.96 1.93
N ARG A 57 4.71 39.89 3.26
CA ARG A 57 4.88 38.64 4.02
C ARG A 57 3.77 38.48 5.05
N GLU A 58 3.24 37.27 5.14
CA GLU A 58 2.33 36.87 6.20
C GLU A 58 2.71 35.47 6.70
N SER A 59 2.72 35.27 8.01
CA SER A 59 3.05 33.97 8.61
C SER A 59 1.95 33.49 9.54
N VAL A 60 1.63 32.20 9.42
CA VAL A 60 0.70 31.48 10.31
C VAL A 60 1.47 30.34 10.94
N HIS A 61 1.38 30.22 12.27
CA HIS A 61 2.00 29.15 13.03
C HIS A 61 1.35 27.81 12.66
N TRP A 62 2.13 26.85 12.16
CA TRP A 62 1.63 25.52 11.80
C TRP A 62 2.05 24.46 12.82
N ILE A 63 3.35 24.17 12.91
CA ILE A 63 3.93 23.28 13.92
C ILE A 63 5.19 23.96 14.48
N PRO A 64 5.04 24.92 15.42
CA PRO A 64 6.15 25.73 15.93
C PRO A 64 7.27 24.90 16.59
N GLN A 65 6.91 23.76 17.18
CA GLN A 65 7.84 22.81 17.80
C GLN A 65 8.85 22.22 16.80
N LEU A 66 8.46 22.14 15.52
CA LEU A 66 9.32 21.69 14.42
C LEU A 66 9.89 22.86 13.61
N GLY A 67 9.66 24.11 14.04
CA GLY A 67 10.02 25.31 13.29
C GLY A 67 9.24 25.48 11.97
N LEU A 68 8.09 24.80 11.83
CA LEU A 68 7.28 24.84 10.61
C LEU A 68 6.20 25.91 10.74
N HIS A 69 6.24 26.88 9.84
CA HIS A 69 5.26 27.94 9.70
C HIS A 69 4.74 27.97 8.27
N PHE A 70 3.45 28.26 8.09
CA PHE A 70 2.94 28.67 6.79
C PHE A 70 3.34 30.12 6.57
N THR A 71 4.41 30.37 5.83
CA THR A 71 4.83 31.72 5.45
C THR A 71 4.50 31.97 3.98
N PHE A 72 3.61 32.94 3.76
CA PHE A 72 3.20 33.42 2.46
C PHE A 72 4.02 34.66 2.11
N ARG A 73 4.58 34.66 0.91
CA ARG A 73 5.47 35.71 0.41
C ARG A 73 5.04 36.09 -1.00
N LEU A 74 4.81 37.38 -1.22
CA LEU A 74 4.46 37.96 -2.50
C LEU A 74 5.46 39.04 -2.87
N ASP A 75 6.30 38.76 -3.88
CA ASP A 75 7.18 39.72 -4.56
C ASP A 75 6.73 39.98 -6.00
N GLY A 76 7.44 40.82 -6.74
CA GLY A 76 7.12 41.17 -8.14
C GLY A 76 6.93 39.94 -9.05
N PHE A 77 7.80 38.94 -8.94
CA PHE A 77 7.73 37.71 -9.73
C PHE A 77 6.57 36.81 -9.29
N ALA A 78 6.35 36.63 -7.99
CA ALA A 78 5.18 35.91 -7.46
C ALA A 78 3.88 36.57 -7.90
N TRP A 79 3.80 37.91 -7.86
CA TRP A 79 2.62 38.66 -8.27
C TRP A 79 2.31 38.46 -9.75
N LEU A 80 3.32 38.52 -10.62
CA LEU A 80 3.16 38.26 -12.05
C LEU A 80 2.60 36.85 -12.31
N PHE A 81 3.13 35.84 -11.61
CA PHE A 81 2.64 34.47 -11.70
C PHE A 81 1.25 34.28 -11.07
N ALA A 82 0.95 34.94 -9.97
CA ALA A 82 -0.37 34.90 -9.33
C ALA A 82 -1.44 35.53 -10.25
N MET A 83 -1.11 36.63 -10.92
CA MET A 83 -1.97 37.22 -11.97
C MET A 83 -2.17 36.26 -13.13
N LEU A 84 -1.11 35.56 -13.57
CA LEU A 84 -1.22 34.55 -14.62
C LEU A 84 -2.18 33.42 -14.23
N VAL A 85 -2.05 32.89 -13.02
CA VAL A 85 -2.88 31.80 -12.49
C VAL A 85 -4.34 32.26 -12.35
N THR A 86 -4.59 33.40 -11.71
CA THR A 86 -5.95 33.88 -11.43
C THR A 86 -6.70 34.34 -12.68
N VAL A 87 -6.07 35.13 -13.55
CA VAL A 87 -6.70 35.64 -14.78
C VAL A 87 -6.98 34.49 -15.75
N MET A 88 -6.02 33.59 -15.96
CA MET A 88 -6.27 32.41 -16.79
C MET A 88 -7.31 31.50 -16.17
N GLY A 89 -7.34 31.38 -14.84
CA GLY A 89 -8.36 30.65 -14.11
C GLY A 89 -9.76 31.17 -14.42
N ALA A 90 -9.97 32.49 -14.30
CA ALA A 90 -11.25 33.13 -14.59
C ALA A 90 -11.69 32.94 -16.06
N LEU A 91 -10.77 33.12 -17.01
CA LEU A 91 -11.04 32.92 -18.44
C LEU A 91 -11.38 31.46 -18.77
N VAL A 92 -10.69 30.50 -18.16
CA VAL A 92 -10.95 29.07 -18.34
C VAL A 92 -12.28 28.68 -17.71
N VAL A 93 -12.68 29.23 -16.57
CA VAL A 93 -14.00 28.96 -15.99
C VAL A 93 -15.11 29.39 -16.94
N LEU A 94 -15.00 30.59 -17.52
CA LEU A 94 -15.94 31.08 -18.51
C LEU A 94 -15.99 30.16 -19.74
N TYR A 95 -14.83 29.79 -20.29
CA TYR A 95 -14.74 28.87 -21.42
C TYR A 95 -15.33 27.49 -21.10
N ALA A 96 -14.98 26.91 -19.95
CA ALA A 96 -15.41 25.59 -19.50
C ALA A 96 -16.93 25.49 -19.37
N ARG A 97 -17.60 26.57 -18.92
CA ARG A 97 -19.06 26.58 -18.81
C ARG A 97 -19.75 26.35 -20.15
N TYR A 98 -19.19 26.85 -21.26
CA TYR A 98 -19.77 26.65 -22.61
C TYR A 98 -19.23 25.41 -23.31
N TYR A 99 -18.01 24.96 -22.98
CA TYR A 99 -17.41 23.74 -23.54
C TYR A 99 -18.00 22.44 -22.94
N MET A 100 -18.25 22.39 -21.63
CA MET A 100 -18.68 21.16 -20.95
C MET A 100 -20.15 20.83 -21.24
N ALA A 101 -20.43 19.56 -21.55
CA ALA A 101 -21.79 19.09 -21.84
C ALA A 101 -22.68 19.18 -20.58
N ALA A 102 -23.99 19.36 -20.78
CA ALA A 102 -24.93 19.46 -19.66
C ALA A 102 -25.07 18.15 -18.87
N GLN A 103 -24.80 17.02 -19.52
CA GLN A 103 -24.85 15.67 -18.96
C GLN A 103 -23.58 15.27 -18.18
N ASP A 104 -22.48 16.02 -18.36
CA ASP A 104 -21.24 15.76 -17.63
C ASP A 104 -21.38 16.18 -16.15
N PRO A 105 -20.71 15.50 -15.20
CA PRO A 105 -20.64 15.93 -13.81
C PRO A 105 -19.74 17.17 -13.68
N VAL A 106 -20.24 18.34 -14.08
CA VAL A 106 -19.51 19.61 -14.12
C VAL A 106 -19.10 20.12 -12.72
N PRO A 107 -19.88 19.95 -11.64
CA PRO A 107 -19.43 20.35 -10.31
C PRO A 107 -18.15 19.64 -9.86
N ARG A 108 -18.00 18.35 -10.21
CA ARG A 108 -16.77 17.59 -9.95
C ARG A 108 -15.57 18.18 -10.71
N PHE A 109 -15.77 18.60 -11.96
CA PHE A 109 -14.73 19.30 -12.73
C PHE A 109 -14.30 20.58 -12.01
N PHE A 110 -15.25 21.45 -11.62
CA PHE A 110 -14.93 22.72 -10.96
C PHE A 110 -14.34 22.53 -9.56
N SER A 111 -14.74 21.48 -8.84
CA SER A 111 -14.10 21.12 -7.56
C SER A 111 -12.61 20.85 -7.74
N PHE A 112 -12.23 19.95 -8.65
CA PHE A 112 -10.81 19.66 -8.92
C PHE A 112 -10.07 20.86 -9.53
N PHE A 113 -10.74 21.65 -10.38
CA PHE A 113 -10.17 22.85 -10.99
C PHE A 113 -9.82 23.92 -9.93
N LEU A 114 -10.73 24.18 -9.00
CA LEU A 114 -10.51 25.15 -7.92
C LEU A 114 -9.47 24.66 -6.92
N ALA A 115 -9.45 23.36 -6.60
CA ALA A 115 -8.38 22.78 -5.79
C ALA A 115 -7.00 22.94 -6.45
N PHE A 116 -6.92 22.70 -7.77
CA PHE A 116 -5.71 22.92 -8.55
C PHE A 116 -5.30 24.40 -8.57
N MET A 117 -6.26 25.34 -8.72
CA MET A 117 -6.01 26.77 -8.64
C MET A 117 -5.42 27.19 -7.28
N GLY A 118 -6.01 26.69 -6.17
CA GLY A 118 -5.49 26.92 -4.82
C GLY A 118 -4.10 26.34 -4.63
N ALA A 119 -3.86 25.12 -5.12
CA ALA A 119 -2.54 24.49 -5.04
C ALA A 119 -1.49 25.26 -5.83
N MET A 120 -1.80 25.72 -7.04
CA MET A 120 -0.87 26.51 -7.86
C MET A 120 -0.58 27.88 -7.22
N LEU A 121 -1.59 28.55 -6.67
CA LEU A 121 -1.38 29.79 -5.90
C LEU A 121 -0.54 29.54 -4.65
N GLY A 122 -0.74 28.41 -3.99
CA GLY A 122 0.10 27.95 -2.88
C GLY A 122 1.56 27.79 -3.28
N VAL A 123 1.87 27.15 -4.42
CA VAL A 123 3.25 27.06 -4.96
C VAL A 123 3.84 28.45 -5.19
N VAL A 124 3.08 29.35 -5.81
CA VAL A 124 3.56 30.69 -6.20
C VAL A 124 3.81 31.59 -4.99
N LEU A 125 2.95 31.51 -3.98
CA LEU A 125 2.97 32.37 -2.79
C LEU A 125 3.77 31.75 -1.63
N SER A 126 4.40 30.60 -1.80
CA SER A 126 5.16 29.95 -0.72
C SER A 126 6.46 30.70 -0.43
N GLY A 127 6.58 31.20 0.80
CA GLY A 127 7.80 31.75 1.37
C GLY A 127 8.62 30.73 2.19
N ASN A 128 8.15 29.48 2.26
CA ASN A 128 8.88 28.35 2.85
C ASN A 128 9.04 27.23 1.82
N LEU A 129 10.23 26.63 1.71
CA LEU A 129 10.50 25.63 0.69
C LEU A 129 9.76 24.30 0.92
N ILE A 130 9.58 23.87 2.18
CA ILE A 130 8.81 22.64 2.49
C ILE A 130 7.35 22.87 2.11
N GLN A 131 6.80 24.04 2.46
CA GLN A 131 5.45 24.44 2.05
C GLN A 131 5.29 24.44 0.52
N LEU A 132 6.30 24.94 -0.21
CA LEU A 132 6.31 24.90 -1.68
C LEU A 132 6.16 23.47 -2.18
N VAL A 133 6.88 22.50 -1.61
CA VAL A 133 6.80 21.09 -1.98
C VAL A 133 5.43 20.47 -1.64
N VAL A 134 4.83 20.85 -0.52
CA VAL A 134 3.47 20.38 -0.17
C VAL A 134 2.46 20.83 -1.24
N PHE A 135 2.48 22.12 -1.61
CA PHE A 135 1.61 22.62 -2.67
C PHE A 135 1.99 22.05 -4.04
N TRP A 136 3.27 21.78 -4.28
CA TRP A 136 3.76 21.11 -5.48
C TRP A 136 3.12 19.74 -5.68
N GLU A 137 3.10 18.90 -4.64
CA GLU A 137 2.43 17.61 -4.69
C GLU A 137 0.91 17.74 -4.80
N LEU A 138 0.32 18.74 -4.13
CA LEU A 138 -1.10 19.01 -4.27
C LEU A 138 -1.49 19.36 -5.71
N THR A 139 -0.63 20.07 -6.47
CA THR A 139 -0.84 20.26 -7.91
C THR A 139 -0.71 18.94 -8.69
N SER A 140 0.18 18.02 -8.31
CA SER A 140 0.29 16.68 -8.92
C SER A 140 -1.02 15.90 -8.74
N LEU A 141 -1.53 15.83 -7.50
CA LEU A 141 -2.75 15.08 -7.17
C LEU A 141 -4.00 15.66 -7.84
N THR A 142 -4.18 16.97 -7.80
CA THR A 142 -5.33 17.64 -8.42
C THR A 142 -5.27 17.58 -9.95
N SER A 143 -4.08 17.68 -10.55
CA SER A 143 -3.91 17.48 -12.00
C SER A 143 -4.21 16.04 -12.44
N PHE A 144 -3.82 15.05 -11.65
CA PHE A 144 -4.15 13.64 -11.88
C PHE A 144 -5.68 13.44 -11.94
N MET A 145 -6.42 14.02 -11.00
CA MET A 145 -7.89 14.00 -11.00
C MET A 145 -8.50 14.68 -12.23
N LEU A 146 -7.93 15.80 -12.69
CA LEU A 146 -8.38 16.52 -13.88
C LEU A 146 -8.09 15.77 -15.19
N ILE A 147 -6.92 15.12 -15.30
CA ILE A 147 -6.56 14.30 -16.46
C ILE A 147 -7.45 13.05 -16.52
N ALA A 148 -7.70 12.43 -15.37
CA ALA A 148 -8.58 11.27 -15.23
C ALA A 148 -10.08 11.63 -15.19
N TYR A 149 -10.49 12.84 -15.62
CA TYR A 149 -11.90 13.28 -15.54
C TYR A 149 -12.87 12.27 -16.15
N TRP A 150 -12.57 11.80 -17.38
CA TRP A 150 -13.27 10.71 -18.05
C TRP A 150 -12.65 9.35 -17.71
N TYR A 151 -12.63 9.00 -16.43
CA TYR A 151 -12.02 7.79 -15.87
C TYR A 151 -12.51 6.45 -16.47
N HIS A 152 -13.66 6.45 -17.16
CA HIS A 152 -14.15 5.27 -17.88
C HIS A 152 -13.32 4.96 -19.13
N ARG A 153 -12.64 5.96 -19.72
CA ARG A 153 -11.78 5.77 -20.88
C ARG A 153 -10.39 5.25 -20.47
N PRO A 154 -9.88 4.19 -21.12
CA PRO A 154 -8.59 3.60 -20.77
C PRO A 154 -7.41 4.55 -21.02
N ASP A 155 -7.46 5.35 -22.09
CA ASP A 155 -6.44 6.35 -22.45
C ASP A 155 -6.31 7.45 -21.38
N ALA A 156 -7.43 7.97 -20.87
CA ALA A 156 -7.44 8.96 -19.80
C ALA A 156 -6.83 8.41 -18.49
N ARG A 157 -7.17 7.17 -18.11
CA ARG A 157 -6.58 6.53 -16.91
C ARG A 157 -5.08 6.31 -17.07
N TYR A 158 -4.65 5.84 -18.23
CA TYR A 158 -3.24 5.57 -18.51
C TYR A 158 -2.43 6.88 -18.49
N GLY A 159 -2.89 7.90 -19.22
CA GLY A 159 -2.25 9.21 -19.26
C GLY A 159 -2.15 9.85 -17.87
N ALA A 160 -3.22 9.76 -17.07
CA ALA A 160 -3.22 10.27 -15.71
C ALA A 160 -2.20 9.56 -14.80
N ARG A 161 -2.17 8.21 -14.79
CA ARG A 161 -1.21 7.45 -13.97
C ARG A 161 0.22 7.77 -14.34
N MET A 162 0.53 7.80 -15.63
CA MET A 162 1.87 8.14 -16.10
C MET A 162 2.28 9.56 -15.69
N ALA A 163 1.41 10.56 -15.88
CA ALA A 163 1.68 11.93 -15.45
C ALA A 163 1.92 12.00 -13.93
N LEU A 164 1.11 11.31 -13.12
CA LEU A 164 1.28 11.27 -11.67
C LEU A 164 2.61 10.60 -11.29
N THR A 165 2.91 9.42 -11.83
CA THR A 165 4.16 8.69 -11.50
C THR A 165 5.39 9.52 -11.82
N VAL A 166 5.44 10.15 -13.01
CA VAL A 166 6.60 10.96 -13.42
C VAL A 166 6.72 12.22 -12.58
N THR A 167 5.62 12.95 -12.37
CA THR A 167 5.66 14.24 -11.66
C THR A 167 5.79 14.09 -10.14
N ALA A 168 5.20 13.06 -9.54
CA ALA A 168 5.35 12.76 -8.12
C ALA A 168 6.74 12.18 -7.81
N ALA A 169 7.31 11.33 -8.68
CA ALA A 169 8.70 10.89 -8.51
C ALA A 169 9.68 12.08 -8.54
N GLY A 170 9.49 13.01 -9.49
CA GLY A 170 10.26 14.25 -9.54
C GLY A 170 10.03 15.14 -8.32
N GLY A 171 8.80 15.25 -7.82
CA GLY A 171 8.51 16.04 -6.62
C GLY A 171 9.05 15.43 -5.32
N LEU A 172 9.18 14.11 -5.23
CA LEU A 172 9.94 13.44 -4.14
C LEU A 172 11.44 13.75 -4.24
N CYS A 173 12.01 13.78 -5.45
CA CYS A 173 13.38 14.27 -5.65
C CYS A 173 13.51 15.74 -5.23
N LEU A 174 12.54 16.58 -5.58
CA LEU A 174 12.50 17.98 -5.15
C LEU A 174 12.48 18.10 -3.63
N LEU A 175 11.68 17.28 -2.93
CA LEU A 175 11.66 17.25 -1.47
C LEU A 175 13.06 16.98 -0.90
N ALA A 176 13.73 15.93 -1.39
CA ALA A 176 15.10 15.62 -0.96
C ALA A 176 16.08 16.78 -1.24
N GLY A 177 15.99 17.39 -2.43
CA GLY A 177 16.82 18.53 -2.82
C GLY A 177 16.58 19.77 -1.95
N VAL A 178 15.32 20.07 -1.62
CA VAL A 178 14.94 21.18 -0.72
C VAL A 178 15.38 20.93 0.72
N LEU A 179 15.30 19.69 1.21
CA LEU A 179 15.80 19.32 2.53
C LEU A 179 17.31 19.56 2.63
N MET A 180 18.07 19.18 1.61
CA MET A 180 19.50 19.47 1.52
C MET A 180 19.78 20.97 1.44
N LEU A 181 19.02 21.71 0.62
CA LEU A 181 19.15 23.15 0.44
C LEU A 181 18.92 23.91 1.74
N GLY A 182 17.85 23.58 2.46
CA GLY A 182 17.52 24.20 3.74
C GLY A 182 18.51 23.84 4.85
N TRP A 183 19.08 22.63 4.82
CA TRP A 183 20.14 22.24 5.73
C TRP A 183 21.41 23.08 5.53
N VAL A 184 21.85 23.26 4.29
CA VAL A 184 23.04 24.08 3.96
C VAL A 184 22.79 25.56 4.28
N ALA A 185 21.60 26.09 3.97
CA ALA A 185 21.24 27.48 4.27
C ALA A 185 20.94 27.74 5.76
N GLY A 186 20.78 26.68 6.57
CA GLY A 186 20.38 26.76 7.98
C GLY A 186 18.93 27.23 8.21
N SER A 187 18.08 27.20 7.19
CA SER A 187 16.64 27.51 7.26
C SER A 187 15.89 27.07 6.01
N TYR A 188 14.59 26.82 6.14
CA TYR A 188 13.66 26.61 5.03
C TYR A 188 12.91 27.89 4.60
N ASP A 189 13.17 29.02 5.27
CA ASP A 189 12.68 30.34 4.84
C ASP A 189 13.35 30.76 3.53
N LEU A 190 12.53 31.09 2.54
CA LEU A 190 12.98 31.37 1.19
C LEU A 190 13.92 32.57 1.11
N ASP A 191 13.71 33.64 1.89
CA ASP A 191 14.60 34.82 1.80
C ASP A 191 15.99 34.52 2.37
N ARG A 192 16.08 33.70 3.43
CA ARG A 192 17.38 33.23 3.92
C ARG A 192 18.10 32.37 2.88
N VAL A 193 17.37 31.50 2.20
CA VAL A 193 17.93 30.65 1.12
C VAL A 193 18.41 31.50 -0.05
N LEU A 194 17.61 32.48 -0.49
CA LEU A 194 17.97 33.40 -1.58
C LEU A 194 19.21 34.23 -1.25
N ALA A 195 19.40 34.60 0.02
CA ALA A 195 20.61 35.28 0.49
C ALA A 195 21.85 34.37 0.64
N SER A 196 21.70 33.04 0.57
CA SER A 196 22.78 32.07 0.83
C SER A 196 23.43 31.50 -0.44
N GLY A 197 23.31 32.19 -1.59
CA GLY A 197 23.74 31.66 -2.90
C GLY A 197 25.22 31.25 -2.98
N ASP A 198 26.14 32.04 -2.43
CA ASP A 198 27.57 31.72 -2.45
C ASP A 198 27.92 30.51 -1.57
N LEU A 199 27.33 30.45 -0.37
CA LEU A 199 27.46 29.29 0.52
C LEU A 199 26.96 28.01 -0.15
N ILE A 200 25.83 28.09 -0.84
CA ILE A 200 25.19 26.94 -1.50
C ILE A 200 26.03 26.43 -2.69
N ARG A 201 26.53 27.32 -3.55
CA ARG A 201 27.30 26.96 -4.75
C ARG A 201 28.68 26.41 -4.44
N THR A 202 29.29 26.83 -3.33
CA THR A 202 30.61 26.35 -2.88
C THR A 202 30.55 25.07 -2.04
N HIS A 203 29.35 24.66 -1.59
CA HIS A 203 29.18 23.49 -0.73
C HIS A 203 29.39 22.16 -1.49
N SER A 204 29.99 21.16 -0.83
CA SER A 204 30.29 19.85 -1.43
C SER A 204 29.05 19.08 -1.94
N TRP A 205 27.87 19.39 -1.41
CA TRP A 205 26.59 18.80 -1.80
C TRP A 205 25.87 19.55 -2.94
N TYR A 206 26.47 20.59 -3.51
CA TYR A 206 25.85 21.39 -4.57
C TYR A 206 25.36 20.55 -5.75
N VAL A 207 26.20 19.67 -6.30
CA VAL A 207 25.85 18.87 -7.49
C VAL A 207 24.69 17.89 -7.22
N PRO A 208 24.71 17.03 -6.17
CA PRO A 208 23.56 16.19 -5.85
C PRO A 208 22.27 16.99 -5.62
N MET A 209 22.36 18.14 -4.95
CA MET A 209 21.21 19.01 -4.71
C MET A 209 20.65 19.61 -6.00
N LEU A 210 21.53 20.07 -6.90
CA LEU A 210 21.15 20.57 -8.21
C LEU A 210 20.47 19.48 -9.05
N ILE A 211 20.99 18.25 -9.04
CA ILE A 211 20.37 17.11 -9.72
C ILE A 211 18.95 16.87 -9.18
N LEU A 212 18.79 16.81 -7.86
CA LEU A 212 17.50 16.51 -7.22
C LEU A 212 16.45 17.60 -7.47
N ILE A 213 16.83 18.88 -7.33
CA ILE A 213 15.95 20.02 -7.62
C ILE A 213 15.65 20.09 -9.13
N GLY A 214 16.66 19.87 -9.97
CA GLY A 214 16.55 19.79 -11.42
C GLY A 214 15.57 18.71 -11.86
N LEU A 215 15.66 17.49 -11.32
CA LEU A 215 14.70 16.41 -11.60
C LEU A 215 13.26 16.82 -11.26
N GLY A 216 13.06 17.51 -10.12
CA GLY A 216 11.77 18.09 -9.77
C GLY A 216 11.25 19.06 -10.82
N ALA A 217 12.04 20.08 -11.16
CA ALA A 217 11.64 21.08 -12.14
C ALA A 217 11.40 20.48 -13.54
N LEU A 218 12.37 19.71 -14.05
CA LEU A 218 12.38 19.16 -15.41
C LEU A 218 11.23 18.19 -15.65
N THR A 219 10.88 17.35 -14.67
CA THR A 219 9.72 16.43 -14.77
C THR A 219 8.40 17.21 -14.88
N LYS A 220 8.20 18.24 -14.04
CA LYS A 220 6.96 19.04 -14.01
C LYS A 220 6.79 19.94 -15.23
N SER A 221 7.88 20.47 -15.79
CA SER A 221 7.88 21.25 -17.04
C SER A 221 8.03 20.40 -18.31
N ALA A 222 7.85 19.07 -18.22
CA ALA A 222 7.90 18.14 -19.35
C ALA A 222 9.15 18.29 -20.23
N GLN A 223 10.32 18.39 -19.60
CA GLN A 223 11.61 18.47 -20.30
C GLN A 223 12.14 17.08 -20.61
N PHE A 224 13.07 16.96 -21.57
CA PHE A 224 13.78 15.73 -21.87
C PHE A 224 14.57 15.24 -20.64
N PRO A 225 14.52 13.94 -20.30
CA PRO A 225 13.84 12.84 -21.00
C PRO A 225 12.36 12.61 -20.58
N PHE A 226 11.82 13.39 -19.65
CA PHE A 226 10.50 13.21 -19.04
C PHE A 226 9.31 13.79 -19.82
N HIS A 227 9.53 14.34 -21.01
CA HIS A 227 8.50 15.05 -21.79
C HIS A 227 7.29 14.19 -22.22
N PHE A 228 7.43 12.87 -22.25
CA PHE A 228 6.44 11.94 -22.83
C PHE A 228 5.08 11.93 -22.11
N TRP A 229 4.98 12.32 -20.83
CA TRP A 229 3.69 12.32 -20.13
C TRP A 229 2.73 13.40 -20.66
N LEU A 230 3.25 14.53 -21.15
CA LEU A 230 2.44 15.70 -21.53
C LEU A 230 1.53 15.43 -22.74
N PRO A 231 2.00 14.84 -23.87
CA PRO A 231 1.14 14.49 -24.99
C PRO A 231 0.01 13.52 -24.59
N HIS A 232 0.29 12.59 -23.68
CA HIS A 232 -0.70 11.63 -23.20
C HIS A 232 -1.68 12.21 -22.18
N ALA A 233 -1.32 13.31 -21.50
CA ALA A 233 -2.24 14.07 -20.67
C ALA A 233 -3.33 14.81 -21.49
N MET A 234 -3.19 14.92 -22.82
CA MET A 234 -4.17 15.55 -23.72
C MET A 234 -5.48 14.76 -23.90
N ALA A 235 -5.63 13.63 -23.22
CA ALA A 235 -6.92 12.95 -23.03
C ALA A 235 -7.88 13.77 -22.15
N ALA A 236 -7.36 14.72 -21.37
CA ALA A 236 -8.17 15.61 -20.54
C ALA A 236 -9.10 16.52 -21.37
N PRO A 237 -10.22 16.99 -20.79
CA PRO A 237 -11.06 18.02 -21.39
C PRO A 237 -10.24 19.26 -21.77
N THR A 238 -10.58 19.93 -22.87
CA THR A 238 -9.79 21.08 -23.34
C THR A 238 -9.61 22.21 -22.33
N PRO A 239 -10.60 22.58 -21.50
CA PRO A 239 -10.40 23.56 -20.44
C PRO A 239 -9.26 23.19 -19.47
N VAL A 240 -9.07 21.89 -19.17
CA VAL A 240 -7.93 21.40 -18.39
C VAL A 240 -6.63 21.69 -19.13
N SER A 241 -6.55 21.35 -20.41
CA SER A 241 -5.35 21.56 -21.22
C SER A 241 -4.99 23.04 -21.34
N VAL A 242 -5.97 23.91 -21.53
CA VAL A 242 -5.79 25.37 -21.53
C VAL A 242 -5.16 25.81 -20.21
N TYR A 243 -5.68 25.38 -19.07
CA TYR A 243 -5.19 25.85 -17.78
C TYR A 243 -3.84 25.23 -17.38
N LEU A 244 -3.76 23.91 -17.35
CA LEU A 244 -2.59 23.16 -16.86
C LEU A 244 -1.39 23.31 -17.79
N HIS A 245 -1.61 23.17 -19.10
CA HIS A 245 -0.53 23.06 -20.07
C HIS A 245 -0.18 24.39 -20.74
N SER A 246 -1.03 25.42 -20.62
CA SER A 246 -0.70 26.75 -21.12
C SER A 246 -0.23 27.69 -20.03
N ALA A 247 -0.80 27.68 -18.82
CA ALA A 247 -0.62 28.77 -17.85
C ALA A 247 -0.02 28.37 -16.49
N THR A 248 -0.18 27.12 -16.06
CA THR A 248 0.03 26.78 -14.64
C THR A 248 0.95 25.59 -14.40
N MET A 249 0.46 24.35 -14.50
CA MET A 249 1.18 23.13 -14.08
C MET A 249 2.56 23.02 -14.72
N VAL A 250 2.63 23.12 -16.04
CA VAL A 250 3.91 22.99 -16.76
C VAL A 250 4.84 24.18 -16.55
N LYS A 251 4.29 25.30 -16.05
CA LYS A 251 5.07 26.48 -15.66
C LYS A 251 5.58 26.41 -14.22
N ALA A 252 5.10 25.49 -13.37
CA ALA A 252 5.61 25.32 -12.02
C ALA A 252 7.11 24.94 -12.00
N GLY A 253 7.53 24.08 -12.94
CA GLY A 253 8.95 23.74 -13.17
C GLY A 253 9.81 24.97 -13.41
N VAL A 254 9.48 25.74 -14.44
CA VAL A 254 10.25 26.95 -14.80
C VAL A 254 10.09 28.08 -13.78
N PHE A 255 8.95 28.17 -13.08
CA PHE A 255 8.77 29.08 -11.94
C PHE A 255 9.78 28.79 -10.84
N LEU A 256 9.94 27.51 -10.47
CA LEU A 256 10.92 27.09 -9.48
C LEU A 256 12.35 27.39 -9.93
N LEU A 257 12.68 27.13 -11.21
CA LEU A 257 14.00 27.43 -11.76
C LEU A 257 14.30 28.92 -11.75
N VAL A 258 13.35 29.80 -12.12
CA VAL A 258 13.50 31.26 -12.01
C VAL A 258 13.66 31.66 -10.54
N ARG A 259 12.84 31.09 -9.66
CA ARG A 259 12.83 31.41 -8.23
C ARG A 259 14.17 31.10 -7.56
N LEU A 260 14.76 29.96 -7.87
CA LEU A 260 16.04 29.52 -7.32
C LEU A 260 17.25 29.93 -8.18
N TRP A 261 17.02 30.64 -9.29
CA TRP A 261 18.09 31.09 -10.18
C TRP A 261 19.18 31.88 -9.45
N PRO A 262 18.87 32.85 -8.54
CA PRO A 262 19.91 33.59 -7.82
C PRO A 262 20.82 32.72 -6.93
N VAL A 263 20.36 31.52 -6.58
CA VAL A 263 21.03 30.60 -5.66
C VAL A 263 21.77 29.49 -6.39
N LEU A 264 21.19 28.97 -7.47
CA LEU A 264 21.69 27.77 -8.16
C LEU A 264 22.33 28.06 -9.52
N ALA A 265 22.11 29.22 -10.12
CA ALA A 265 22.70 29.52 -11.42
C ALA A 265 24.13 30.08 -11.30
N GLY A 266 24.77 30.28 -12.45
CA GLY A 266 26.12 30.83 -12.56
C GLY A 266 27.24 29.79 -12.44
N THR A 267 26.92 28.49 -12.41
CA THR A 267 27.91 27.40 -12.46
C THR A 267 27.86 26.64 -13.78
N GLU A 268 28.93 25.91 -14.11
CA GLU A 268 28.99 25.08 -15.32
C GLU A 268 27.99 23.91 -15.26
N GLU A 269 27.79 23.31 -14.09
CA GLU A 269 26.85 22.21 -13.91
C GLU A 269 25.41 22.65 -14.18
N TRP A 270 25.02 23.86 -13.76
CA TRP A 270 23.73 24.44 -14.10
C TRP A 270 23.58 24.62 -15.61
N PHE A 271 24.59 25.22 -16.26
CA PHE A 271 24.59 25.45 -17.70
C PHE A 271 24.40 24.15 -18.49
N TRP A 272 25.18 23.12 -18.16
CA TRP A 272 25.11 21.86 -18.87
C TRP A 272 23.84 21.08 -18.54
N MET A 273 23.41 21.03 -17.28
CA MET A 273 22.22 20.26 -16.92
C MET A 273 20.93 20.90 -17.42
N ILE A 274 20.70 22.17 -17.08
CA ILE A 274 19.46 22.87 -17.41
C ILE A 274 19.47 23.32 -18.88
N GLY A 275 20.61 23.82 -19.37
CA GLY A 275 20.76 24.26 -20.76
C GLY A 275 20.59 23.13 -21.76
N THR A 276 21.24 21.96 -21.56
CA THR A 276 21.08 20.84 -22.51
C THR A 276 19.69 20.22 -22.44
N ALA A 277 19.09 20.08 -21.25
CA ALA A 277 17.72 19.60 -21.11
C ALA A 277 16.73 20.53 -21.84
N GLY A 278 16.92 21.86 -21.70
CA GLY A 278 16.15 22.87 -22.43
C GLY A 278 16.33 22.78 -23.95
N LEU A 279 17.58 22.71 -24.43
CA LEU A 279 17.91 22.60 -25.85
C LEU A 279 17.34 21.34 -26.51
N LEU A 280 17.47 20.18 -25.86
CA LEU A 280 16.91 18.93 -26.36
C LEU A 280 15.38 19.00 -26.41
N SER A 281 14.74 19.51 -25.36
CA SER A 281 13.28 19.69 -25.32
C SER A 281 12.79 20.66 -26.40
N LEU A 282 13.53 21.75 -26.62
CA LEU A 282 13.27 22.78 -27.62
C LEU A 282 13.15 22.16 -29.02
N VAL A 283 14.21 21.45 -29.44
CA VAL A 283 14.33 20.89 -30.80
C VAL A 283 13.46 19.64 -30.97
N LEU A 284 13.52 18.67 -30.05
CA LEU A 284 12.74 17.44 -30.15
C LEU A 284 11.24 17.70 -30.07
N GLY A 285 10.81 18.64 -29.22
CA GLY A 285 9.41 19.06 -29.15
C GLY A 285 8.93 19.68 -30.46
N ALA A 286 9.71 20.58 -31.05
CA ALA A 286 9.35 21.21 -32.32
C ALA A 286 9.32 20.19 -33.47
N TYR A 287 10.30 19.30 -33.52
CA TYR A 287 10.38 18.24 -34.53
C TYR A 287 9.18 17.28 -34.43
N ALA A 288 8.88 16.78 -33.24
CA ALA A 288 7.73 15.89 -33.04
C ALA A 288 6.40 16.58 -33.39
N ALA A 289 6.24 17.88 -33.08
CA ALA A 289 5.04 18.64 -33.42
C ALA A 289 4.75 18.70 -34.93
N VAL A 290 5.80 18.71 -35.78
CA VAL A 290 5.66 18.74 -37.25
C VAL A 290 4.94 17.49 -37.79
N PHE A 291 4.98 16.36 -37.09
CA PHE A 291 4.40 15.09 -37.54
C PHE A 291 3.15 14.65 -36.77
N GLN A 292 2.73 15.39 -35.73
CA GLN A 292 1.52 15.06 -34.98
C GLN A 292 0.26 15.21 -35.83
N ARG A 293 -0.69 14.27 -35.72
CA ARG A 293 -1.99 14.31 -36.43
C ARG A 293 -3.14 14.87 -35.60
N ASP A 294 -2.95 14.97 -34.29
CA ASP A 294 -3.95 15.51 -33.37
C ASP A 294 -3.70 16.99 -33.10
N MET A 295 -4.74 17.84 -33.15
CA MET A 295 -4.59 19.27 -32.86
C MET A 295 -4.01 19.53 -31.46
N LYS A 296 -4.51 18.83 -30.41
CA LYS A 296 -3.94 18.97 -29.06
C LYS A 296 -2.55 18.35 -28.98
N GLY A 297 -2.29 17.29 -29.74
CA GLY A 297 -0.95 16.70 -29.88
C GLY A 297 0.08 17.71 -30.38
N VAL A 298 -0.21 18.43 -31.48
CA VAL A 298 0.65 19.52 -31.99
C VAL A 298 0.86 20.59 -30.91
N LEU A 299 -0.20 20.99 -30.21
CA LEU A 299 -0.13 21.99 -29.14
C LEU A 299 0.66 21.51 -27.91
N ALA A 300 0.62 20.22 -27.57
CA ALA A 300 1.39 19.63 -26.49
C ALA A 300 2.89 19.61 -26.79
N TYR A 301 3.29 19.13 -27.98
CA TYR A 301 4.70 19.11 -28.37
C TYR A 301 5.27 20.52 -28.61
N SER A 302 4.47 21.44 -29.16
CA SER A 302 4.86 22.84 -29.20
C SER A 302 4.95 23.48 -27.81
N THR A 303 4.19 23.02 -26.82
CA THR A 303 4.34 23.43 -25.41
C THR A 303 5.66 22.95 -24.83
N ILE A 304 6.02 21.67 -25.04
CA ILE A 304 7.34 21.12 -24.65
C ILE A 304 8.46 21.96 -25.25
N SER A 305 8.32 22.30 -26.53
CA SER A 305 9.31 23.11 -27.25
C SER A 305 9.49 24.51 -26.65
N HIS A 306 8.41 25.25 -26.39
CA HIS A 306 8.49 26.60 -25.81
C HIS A 306 8.92 26.58 -24.33
N LEU A 307 8.58 25.55 -23.57
CA LEU A 307 9.15 25.36 -22.23
C LEU A 307 10.64 25.01 -22.31
N GLY A 308 11.06 24.25 -23.33
CA GLY A 308 12.47 24.04 -23.66
C GLY A 308 13.20 25.35 -23.94
N LEU A 309 12.56 26.29 -24.64
CA LEU A 309 13.11 27.63 -24.86
C LEU A 309 13.33 28.36 -23.53
N ILE A 310 12.31 28.38 -22.66
CA ILE A 310 12.39 29.02 -21.34
C ILE A 310 13.51 28.38 -20.52
N THR A 311 13.53 27.05 -20.43
CA THR A 311 14.55 26.29 -19.68
C THR A 311 15.95 26.55 -20.23
N LEU A 312 16.12 26.60 -21.56
CA LEU A 312 17.40 26.92 -22.19
C LEU A 312 17.86 28.33 -21.81
N LEU A 313 16.99 29.34 -21.93
CA LEU A 313 17.29 30.71 -21.51
C LEU A 313 17.75 30.78 -20.04
N LEU A 314 17.08 30.07 -19.14
CA LEU A 314 17.48 29.99 -17.73
C LEU A 314 18.85 29.30 -17.56
N GLY A 315 19.16 28.32 -18.42
CA GLY A 315 20.43 27.62 -18.47
C GLY A 315 21.60 28.45 -18.99
N LEU A 316 21.38 29.53 -19.75
CA LEU A 316 22.46 30.34 -20.36
C LEU A 316 23.27 31.18 -19.36
N ASN A 317 22.95 31.14 -18.06
CA ASN A 317 23.64 31.91 -17.00
C ASN A 317 23.71 33.43 -17.27
N SER A 318 22.77 33.99 -18.04
CA SER A 318 22.70 35.42 -18.37
C SER A 318 21.49 36.09 -17.69
N PRO A 319 21.66 37.24 -17.03
CA PRO A 319 20.54 38.04 -16.51
C PRO A 319 19.56 38.49 -17.61
N LEU A 320 20.04 38.81 -18.82
CA LEU A 320 19.17 39.16 -19.95
C LEU A 320 18.38 37.95 -20.44
N ALA A 321 18.99 36.76 -20.44
CA ALA A 321 18.28 35.51 -20.74
C ALA A 321 17.20 35.19 -19.72
N LEU A 322 17.42 35.44 -18.42
CA LEU A 322 16.40 35.32 -17.38
C LEU A 322 15.21 36.26 -17.65
N ILE A 323 15.47 37.52 -18.01
CA ILE A 323 14.42 38.49 -18.37
C ILE A 323 13.64 38.00 -19.60
N GLY A 324 14.36 37.51 -20.63
CA GLY A 324 13.77 36.88 -21.80
C GLY A 324 12.90 35.67 -21.46
N ALA A 325 13.32 34.85 -20.50
CA ALA A 325 12.57 33.69 -20.02
C ALA A 325 11.27 34.12 -19.33
N ILE A 326 11.31 35.11 -18.43
CA ILE A 326 10.12 35.66 -17.76
C ILE A 326 9.15 36.25 -18.79
N PHE A 327 9.66 37.01 -19.76
CA PHE A 327 8.84 37.56 -20.82
C PHE A 327 8.20 36.47 -21.70
N HIS A 328 8.97 35.43 -22.07
CA HIS A 328 8.43 34.32 -22.85
C HIS A 328 7.42 33.48 -22.07
N ILE A 329 7.56 33.32 -20.75
CA ILE A 329 6.55 32.67 -19.90
C ILE A 329 5.18 33.34 -20.06
N MET A 330 5.13 34.68 -20.01
CA MET A 330 3.90 35.45 -20.19
C MET A 330 3.33 35.29 -21.60
N ASN A 331 4.17 35.48 -22.61
CA ASN A 331 3.74 35.40 -24.01
C ASN A 331 3.26 34.00 -24.37
N HIS A 332 4.00 32.96 -23.96
CA HIS A 332 3.62 31.58 -24.16
C HIS A 332 2.26 31.27 -23.51
N ALA A 333 1.99 31.78 -22.31
CA ALA A 333 0.69 31.57 -21.69
C ALA A 333 -0.46 32.15 -22.53
N THR A 334 -0.33 33.40 -23.01
CA THR A 334 -1.39 34.08 -23.76
C THR A 334 -1.68 33.39 -25.10
N PHE A 335 -0.68 33.24 -25.98
CA PHE A 335 -0.94 32.64 -27.28
C PHE A 335 -1.30 31.15 -27.18
N LYS A 336 -0.68 30.38 -26.27
CA LYS A 336 -0.96 28.94 -26.16
C LYS A 336 -2.35 28.66 -25.62
N ALA A 337 -2.79 29.41 -24.61
CA ALA A 337 -4.15 29.29 -24.09
C ALA A 337 -5.19 29.59 -25.19
N SER A 338 -4.99 30.64 -25.98
CA SER A 338 -5.88 30.97 -27.10
C SER A 338 -5.95 29.85 -28.15
N LEU A 339 -4.81 29.22 -28.47
CA LEU A 339 -4.72 28.12 -29.43
C LEU A 339 -5.38 26.84 -28.91
N PHE A 340 -5.22 26.50 -27.64
CA PHE A 340 -5.95 25.37 -27.05
C PHE A 340 -7.45 25.64 -27.01
N MET A 341 -7.88 26.87 -26.73
CA MET A 341 -9.30 27.24 -26.81
C MET A 341 -9.82 27.13 -28.25
N ALA A 342 -9.05 27.55 -29.26
CA ALA A 342 -9.38 27.38 -30.68
C ALA A 342 -9.49 25.90 -31.08
N ALA A 343 -8.52 25.07 -30.68
CA ALA A 343 -8.60 23.62 -30.90
C ALA A 343 -9.81 23.00 -30.22
N GLY A 344 -10.18 23.45 -29.01
CA GLY A 344 -11.37 22.99 -28.31
C GLY A 344 -12.67 23.46 -28.96
N MET A 345 -12.71 24.66 -29.56
CA MET A 345 -13.85 25.11 -30.36
C MET A 345 -14.02 24.25 -31.60
N VAL A 346 -12.94 23.95 -32.33
CA VAL A 346 -12.99 23.04 -33.49
C VAL A 346 -13.46 21.64 -33.09
N ASP A 347 -12.91 21.08 -32.01
CA ASP A 347 -13.31 19.77 -31.48
C ASP A 347 -14.80 19.74 -31.07
N HIS A 348 -15.28 20.80 -30.40
CA HIS A 348 -16.66 20.91 -29.95
C HIS A 348 -17.66 20.96 -31.13
N GLU A 349 -17.36 21.76 -32.15
CA GLU A 349 -18.25 22.06 -33.28
C GLU A 349 -18.16 21.05 -34.42
N THR A 350 -17.03 20.34 -34.58
CA THR A 350 -16.87 19.31 -35.62
C THR A 350 -17.00 17.89 -35.07
N GLY A 351 -16.76 17.69 -33.77
CA GLY A 351 -16.72 16.36 -33.12
C GLY A 351 -15.42 15.58 -33.36
N THR A 352 -14.42 16.19 -34.00
CA THR A 352 -13.09 15.60 -34.20
C THR A 352 -12.00 16.65 -34.09
N ARG A 353 -10.79 16.20 -33.73
CA ARG A 353 -9.57 17.03 -33.65
C ARG A 353 -8.43 16.47 -34.51
N ASP A 354 -8.78 15.56 -35.41
CA ASP A 354 -7.85 14.89 -36.32
C ASP A 354 -7.55 15.77 -37.54
N LEU A 355 -6.30 16.20 -37.67
CA LEU A 355 -5.81 17.04 -38.77
C LEU A 355 -5.95 16.36 -40.14
N SER A 356 -6.08 15.04 -40.21
CA SER A 356 -6.31 14.33 -41.48
C SER A 356 -7.74 14.47 -42.02
N ARG A 357 -8.69 14.82 -41.14
CA ARG A 357 -10.13 14.96 -41.48
C ARG A 357 -10.60 16.41 -41.54
N LEU A 358 -9.91 17.31 -40.83
CA LEU A 358 -10.26 18.72 -40.77
C LEU A 358 -9.71 19.47 -41.99
N SER A 359 -10.57 20.22 -42.70
CA SER A 359 -10.19 21.13 -43.79
C SER A 359 -11.26 22.18 -44.07
N GLY A 360 -10.87 23.32 -44.64
CA GLY A 360 -11.79 24.33 -45.15
C GLY A 360 -12.70 25.03 -44.12
N LEU A 361 -12.41 24.91 -42.81
CA LEU A 361 -13.31 25.38 -41.75
C LEU A 361 -13.49 26.91 -41.69
N ARG A 362 -12.64 27.70 -42.34
CA ARG A 362 -12.78 29.17 -42.37
C ARG A 362 -14.14 29.63 -42.90
N ARG A 363 -14.79 28.86 -43.79
CA ARG A 363 -16.11 29.19 -44.34
C ARG A 363 -17.23 29.03 -43.31
N ALA A 364 -17.12 28.02 -42.44
CA ALA A 364 -18.12 27.72 -41.41
C ALA A 364 -17.86 28.48 -40.11
N MET A 365 -16.60 28.75 -39.77
CA MET A 365 -16.15 29.35 -38.52
C MET A 365 -15.09 30.45 -38.76
N PRO A 366 -15.43 31.57 -39.43
CA PRO A 366 -14.49 32.63 -39.79
C PRO A 366 -13.84 33.37 -38.61
N ILE A 367 -14.58 33.62 -37.52
CA ILE A 367 -14.08 34.25 -36.29
C ILE A 367 -13.10 33.30 -35.60
N THR A 368 -13.48 32.03 -35.41
CA THR A 368 -12.58 31.04 -34.80
C THR A 368 -11.30 30.87 -35.62
N ALA A 369 -11.41 30.85 -36.96
CA ALA A 369 -10.27 30.80 -37.86
C ALA A 369 -9.36 32.02 -37.70
N THR A 370 -9.92 33.23 -37.57
CA THR A 370 -9.15 34.47 -37.40
C THR A 370 -8.39 34.47 -36.07
N LEU A 371 -9.05 34.08 -34.98
CA LEU A 371 -8.41 33.95 -33.66
C LEU A 371 -7.27 32.93 -33.69
N ALA A 372 -7.49 31.78 -34.32
CA ALA A 372 -6.46 30.74 -34.46
C ALA A 372 -5.27 31.22 -35.30
N VAL A 373 -5.51 31.88 -36.44
CA VAL A 373 -4.45 32.43 -37.31
C VAL A 373 -3.58 33.41 -36.55
N VAL A 374 -4.19 34.35 -35.81
CA VAL A 374 -3.42 35.33 -35.02
C VAL A 374 -2.64 34.65 -33.90
N GLY A 375 -3.24 33.74 -33.15
CA GLY A 375 -2.55 32.98 -32.10
C GLY A 375 -1.37 32.17 -32.65
N ALA A 376 -1.53 31.57 -33.83
CA ALA A 376 -0.48 30.80 -34.49
C ALA A 376 0.61 31.69 -35.10
N ALA A 377 0.27 32.89 -35.60
CA ALA A 377 1.24 33.88 -36.05
C ALA A 377 2.12 34.37 -34.89
N SER A 378 1.53 34.59 -33.71
CA SER A 378 2.28 34.85 -32.49
C SER A 378 3.20 33.68 -32.13
N MET A 379 2.69 32.45 -32.10
CA MET A 379 3.50 31.25 -31.84
C MET A 379 4.65 31.05 -32.86
N ALA A 380 4.42 31.34 -34.13
CA ALA A 380 5.42 31.27 -35.19
C ALA A 380 6.48 32.38 -35.06
N GLY A 381 6.18 33.48 -34.36
CA GLY A 381 7.05 34.63 -34.21
C GLY A 381 7.01 35.55 -35.44
N VAL A 382 5.82 35.82 -35.97
CA VAL A 382 5.63 36.81 -37.03
C VAL A 382 5.84 38.22 -36.46
N PRO A 383 6.54 39.14 -37.16
CA PRO A 383 6.72 40.52 -36.72
C PRO A 383 5.42 41.21 -36.29
N LEU A 384 5.51 42.14 -35.32
CA LEU A 384 4.40 42.87 -34.68
C LEU A 384 3.54 42.04 -33.70
N PHE A 385 3.75 40.74 -33.58
CA PHE A 385 3.12 39.91 -32.54
C PHE A 385 4.06 39.69 -31.35
N ASN A 386 3.51 39.50 -30.16
CA ASN A 386 4.31 39.33 -28.94
C ASN A 386 5.33 38.18 -28.99
N GLY A 387 5.01 37.09 -29.70
CA GLY A 387 5.93 35.96 -29.85
C GLY A 387 7.18 36.27 -30.67
N PHE A 388 7.16 37.26 -31.59
CA PHE A 388 8.36 37.70 -32.31
C PHE A 388 9.38 38.30 -31.35
N LEU A 389 8.93 39.20 -30.46
CA LEU A 389 9.80 39.87 -29.49
C LEU A 389 10.53 38.86 -28.60
N SER A 390 9.82 37.86 -28.06
CA SER A 390 10.48 36.84 -27.24
C SER A 390 11.44 35.96 -28.03
N LYS A 391 11.17 35.67 -29.30
CA LYS A 391 12.07 34.89 -30.15
C LYS A 391 13.33 35.66 -30.52
N GLU A 392 13.19 36.95 -30.83
CA GLU A 392 14.33 37.81 -31.12
C GLU A 392 15.24 37.95 -29.90
N MET A 393 14.66 38.14 -28.71
CA MET A 393 15.43 38.12 -27.44
C MET A 393 16.14 36.78 -27.24
N PHE A 394 15.49 35.66 -27.55
CA PHE A 394 16.12 34.34 -27.48
C PHE A 394 17.29 34.20 -28.45
N PHE A 395 17.12 34.60 -29.72
CA PHE A 395 18.21 34.56 -30.70
C PHE A 395 19.36 35.46 -30.31
N ALA A 396 19.10 36.66 -29.80
CA ALA A 396 20.12 37.56 -29.29
C ALA A 396 20.96 36.87 -28.21
N GLU A 397 20.34 36.30 -27.18
CA GLU A 397 21.08 35.65 -26.10
C GLU A 397 21.90 34.45 -26.58
N THR A 398 21.43 33.66 -27.55
CA THR A 398 22.22 32.54 -28.10
C THR A 398 23.47 32.97 -28.84
N VAL A 399 23.48 34.16 -29.45
CA VAL A 399 24.62 34.70 -30.21
C VAL A 399 25.70 35.24 -29.27
N PHE A 400 25.30 35.81 -28.14
CA PHE A 400 26.23 36.43 -27.19
C PHE A 400 26.85 35.45 -26.18
N VAL A 401 26.44 34.17 -26.19
CA VAL A 401 27.11 33.13 -25.39
C VAL A 401 28.56 32.98 -25.85
N SER A 402 29.47 33.40 -24.98
CA SER A 402 30.92 33.37 -25.22
C SER A 402 31.51 32.08 -24.61
N GLY A 403 32.30 31.31 -25.37
CA GLY A 403 32.86 30.06 -24.88
C GLY A 403 33.41 29.13 -25.97
N HIS A 404 33.32 27.81 -25.74
CA HIS A 404 33.80 26.77 -26.65
C HIS A 404 33.21 26.92 -28.08
N PRO A 405 33.94 26.62 -29.17
CA PRO A 405 33.44 26.78 -30.54
C PRO A 405 32.09 26.07 -30.80
N ILE A 406 31.87 24.94 -30.14
CA ILE A 406 30.63 24.15 -30.22
C ILE A 406 29.43 24.94 -29.68
N THR A 407 29.54 25.66 -28.56
CA THR A 407 28.42 26.44 -28.01
C THR A 407 28.21 27.72 -28.82
N ARG A 408 29.30 28.38 -29.23
CA ARG A 408 29.27 29.63 -30.01
C ARG A 408 28.55 29.48 -31.35
N ILE A 409 28.72 28.36 -32.05
CA ILE A 409 28.09 28.10 -33.35
C ILE A 409 26.85 27.21 -33.20
N GLY A 410 26.92 26.19 -32.33
CA GLY A 410 25.87 25.20 -32.16
C GLY A 410 24.57 25.76 -31.61
N LEU A 411 24.62 26.64 -30.59
CA LEU A 411 23.41 27.20 -29.98
C LEU A 411 22.61 28.08 -30.96
N PRO A 412 23.20 29.09 -31.64
CA PRO A 412 22.47 29.86 -32.66
C PRO A 412 21.95 28.98 -33.80
N THR A 413 22.73 27.99 -34.25
CA THR A 413 22.30 27.09 -35.34
C THR A 413 21.08 26.27 -34.93
N MET A 414 21.10 25.67 -33.74
CA MET A 414 19.95 24.91 -33.22
C MET A 414 18.75 25.80 -32.94
N ALA A 415 18.97 27.06 -32.54
CA ALA A 415 17.91 28.04 -32.39
C ALA A 415 17.23 28.35 -33.74
N VAL A 416 17.98 28.52 -34.82
CA VAL A 416 17.42 28.69 -36.18
C VAL A 416 16.68 27.44 -36.63
N VAL A 417 17.25 26.25 -36.43
CA VAL A 417 16.57 24.96 -36.75
C VAL A 417 15.24 24.86 -36.00
N TRP A 418 15.22 25.19 -34.72
CA TRP A 418 13.99 25.27 -33.94
C TRP A 418 13.00 26.28 -34.54
N GLY A 419 13.47 27.48 -34.91
CA GLY A 419 12.66 28.51 -35.54
C GLY A 419 11.98 28.03 -36.82
N ILE A 420 12.73 27.35 -37.69
CA ILE A 420 12.23 26.71 -38.93
C ILE A 420 11.11 25.72 -38.60
N LEU A 421 11.36 24.79 -37.66
CA LEU A 421 10.37 23.79 -37.26
C LEU A 421 9.13 24.44 -36.64
N SER A 422 9.32 25.50 -35.83
CA SER A 422 8.25 26.25 -35.19
C SER A 422 7.32 26.92 -36.18
N VAL A 423 7.87 27.55 -37.21
CA VAL A 423 7.09 28.14 -38.30
C VAL A 423 6.38 27.04 -39.09
N ALA A 424 7.07 25.94 -39.43
CA ALA A 424 6.50 24.85 -40.21
C ALA A 424 5.27 24.19 -39.55
N TYR A 425 5.35 23.81 -38.27
CA TYR A 425 4.18 23.21 -37.60
C TYR A 425 3.06 24.23 -37.34
N SER A 426 3.39 25.51 -37.11
CA SER A 426 2.38 26.57 -36.89
C SER A 426 1.60 26.84 -38.17
N LEU A 427 2.29 26.90 -39.31
CA LEU A 427 1.69 27.09 -40.62
C LEU A 427 0.82 25.88 -40.99
N ARG A 428 1.32 24.66 -40.76
CA ARG A 428 0.55 23.42 -40.95
C ARG A 428 -0.72 23.41 -40.12
N PHE A 429 -0.63 23.72 -38.82
CA PHE A 429 -1.77 23.76 -37.90
C PHE A 429 -2.91 24.65 -38.43
N ILE A 430 -2.58 25.77 -39.07
CA ILE A 430 -3.57 26.70 -39.62
C ILE A 430 -4.06 26.30 -41.01
N LEU A 431 -3.15 26.03 -41.94
CA LEU A 431 -3.51 25.77 -43.34
C LEU A 431 -4.28 24.47 -43.49
N GLN A 432 -3.92 23.43 -42.74
CA GLN A 432 -4.60 22.14 -42.82
C GLN A 432 -6.03 22.22 -42.27
N VAL A 433 -6.24 22.90 -41.14
CA VAL A 433 -7.54 22.95 -40.46
C VAL A 433 -8.52 23.93 -41.10
N PHE A 434 -8.08 25.15 -41.40
CA PHE A 434 -8.99 26.25 -41.77
C PHE A 434 -9.03 26.54 -43.27
N PHE A 435 -8.00 26.17 -44.01
CA PHE A 435 -7.88 26.43 -45.45
C PHE A 435 -7.98 25.10 -46.22
N GLY A 436 -8.16 25.18 -47.54
CA GLY A 436 -8.40 24.00 -48.40
C GLY A 436 -9.88 23.77 -48.72
N PRO A 437 -10.21 22.62 -49.35
CA PRO A 437 -11.59 22.26 -49.68
C PRO A 437 -12.42 22.01 -48.40
N PRO A 438 -13.75 22.20 -48.44
CA PRO A 438 -14.61 21.87 -47.31
C PRO A 438 -14.52 20.39 -46.93
N ALA A 439 -14.42 20.09 -45.64
CA ALA A 439 -14.48 18.71 -45.16
C ALA A 439 -15.90 18.12 -45.33
N GLU A 440 -15.98 16.91 -45.90
CA GLU A 440 -17.25 16.22 -46.19
C GLU A 440 -17.64 15.20 -45.11
N ASP A 441 -16.65 14.59 -44.43
CA ASP A 441 -16.85 13.54 -43.41
C ASP A 441 -16.52 14.05 -42.00
N LEU A 442 -17.34 14.97 -41.49
CA LEU A 442 -17.26 15.45 -40.10
C LEU A 442 -18.42 14.89 -39.25
N PRO A 443 -18.17 14.42 -38.01
CA PRO A 443 -19.22 13.93 -37.11
C PRO A 443 -20.34 14.94 -36.81
N LYS A 444 -20.03 16.23 -36.87
CA LYS A 444 -20.98 17.34 -36.70
C LYS A 444 -20.82 18.36 -37.80
N LYS A 445 -21.92 19.01 -38.17
CA LYS A 445 -21.90 20.14 -39.10
C LYS A 445 -21.28 21.36 -38.39
N PRO A 446 -20.12 21.88 -38.85
CA PRO A 446 -19.44 22.98 -38.17
C PRO A 446 -20.24 24.28 -38.24
N HIS A 447 -20.25 25.03 -37.15
CA HIS A 447 -20.74 26.40 -37.06
C HIS A 447 -19.95 27.18 -36.00
N GLU A 448 -20.05 28.50 -35.98
CA GLU A 448 -19.41 29.30 -34.92
C GLU A 448 -19.98 28.93 -33.54
N PRO A 449 -19.12 28.75 -32.51
CA PRO A 449 -19.57 28.51 -31.16
C PRO A 449 -20.21 29.76 -30.56
N PRO A 450 -20.93 29.62 -29.43
CA PRO A 450 -21.54 30.74 -28.73
C PRO A 450 -20.53 31.85 -28.37
N ARG A 451 -20.95 33.11 -28.47
CA ARG A 451 -20.12 34.31 -28.20
C ARG A 451 -19.26 34.24 -26.94
N TRP A 452 -19.79 33.67 -25.85
CA TRP A 452 -19.11 33.60 -24.56
C TRP A 452 -18.07 32.49 -24.48
N MET A 453 -18.10 31.53 -25.40
CA MET A 453 -17.02 30.56 -25.62
C MET A 453 -15.85 31.19 -26.40
N LEU A 454 -16.16 32.11 -27.34
CA LEU A 454 -15.16 32.84 -28.14
C LEU A 454 -14.43 33.92 -27.34
N PHE A 455 -15.15 34.62 -26.45
CA PHE A 455 -14.66 35.80 -25.74
C PHE A 455 -13.30 35.60 -25.03
N PRO A 456 -13.07 34.52 -24.26
CA PRO A 456 -11.77 34.28 -23.62
C PRO A 456 -10.61 34.20 -24.62
N SER A 457 -10.80 33.50 -25.74
CA SER A 457 -9.78 33.37 -26.78
C SER A 457 -9.55 34.71 -27.51
N ALA A 458 -10.62 35.44 -27.81
CA ALA A 458 -10.55 36.76 -28.42
C ALA A 458 -9.75 37.74 -27.57
N LEU A 459 -10.00 37.79 -26.26
CA LEU A 459 -9.26 38.65 -25.33
C LEU A 459 -7.76 38.34 -25.31
N LEU A 460 -7.40 37.06 -25.28
CA LEU A 460 -5.99 36.62 -25.29
C LEU A 460 -5.29 36.94 -26.62
N VAL A 461 -5.98 36.76 -27.74
CA VAL A 461 -5.50 37.13 -29.09
C VAL A 461 -5.29 38.64 -29.20
N THR A 462 -6.22 39.44 -28.70
CA THR A 462 -6.06 40.89 -28.63
C THR A 462 -4.87 41.28 -27.76
N ALA A 463 -4.65 40.60 -26.64
CA ALA A 463 -3.46 40.81 -25.81
C ALA A 463 -2.16 40.49 -26.57
N CYS A 464 -2.11 39.42 -27.38
CA CYS A 464 -0.95 39.10 -28.20
C CYS A 464 -0.59 40.22 -29.20
N LEU A 465 -1.60 40.84 -29.81
CA LEU A 465 -1.43 41.98 -30.72
C LEU A 465 -0.97 43.23 -29.99
N VAL A 466 -1.66 43.60 -28.90
CA VAL A 466 -1.37 44.81 -28.12
C VAL A 466 0.03 44.77 -27.52
N VAL A 467 0.44 43.62 -26.98
CA VAL A 467 1.80 43.42 -26.45
C VAL A 467 2.84 43.41 -27.57
N GLY A 468 2.52 42.88 -28.76
CA GLY A 468 3.43 42.89 -29.89
C GLY A 468 3.66 44.28 -30.50
N MET A 469 2.62 45.11 -30.57
CA MET A 469 2.68 46.46 -31.13
C MET A 469 3.19 47.51 -30.12
N PHE A 470 2.86 47.36 -28.84
CA PHE A 470 3.19 48.34 -27.79
C PHE A 470 3.80 47.68 -26.54
N PRO A 471 4.89 46.89 -26.65
CA PRO A 471 5.43 46.10 -25.55
C PRO A 471 5.90 46.94 -24.35
N ALA A 472 6.60 48.06 -24.59
CA ALA A 472 7.14 48.91 -23.53
C ALA A 472 6.03 49.53 -22.65
N ARG A 473 4.89 49.94 -23.26
CA ARG A 473 3.77 50.54 -22.52
C ARG A 473 2.86 49.53 -21.83
N THR A 474 2.87 48.28 -22.30
CA THR A 474 1.91 47.27 -21.84
C THR A 474 2.53 46.33 -20.81
N VAL A 475 3.70 45.76 -21.09
CA VAL A 475 4.34 44.74 -20.25
C VAL A 475 5.62 45.24 -19.59
N GLY A 476 6.23 46.33 -20.09
CA GLY A 476 7.53 46.82 -19.62
C GLY A 476 7.63 47.02 -18.11
N SER A 477 6.65 47.68 -17.48
CA SER A 477 6.64 47.90 -16.03
C SER A 477 6.53 46.60 -15.24
N TYR A 478 5.63 45.70 -15.64
CA TYR A 478 5.42 44.40 -14.97
C TYR A 478 6.63 43.47 -15.14
N LEU A 479 7.25 43.46 -16.32
CA LEU A 479 8.46 42.68 -16.58
C LEU A 479 9.63 43.20 -15.75
N ASN A 480 9.82 44.52 -15.70
CA ASN A 480 10.88 45.14 -14.91
C ASN A 480 10.69 44.87 -13.41
N MET A 481 9.46 44.99 -12.90
CA MET A 481 9.10 44.65 -11.52
C MET A 481 9.40 43.18 -11.19
N ALA A 482 8.99 42.24 -12.05
CA ALA A 482 9.29 40.83 -11.86
C ALA A 482 10.79 40.54 -11.94
N SER A 483 11.50 41.14 -12.89
CA SER A 483 12.94 40.95 -13.07
C SER A 483 13.74 41.48 -11.88
N ARG A 484 13.40 42.68 -11.39
CA ARG A 484 14.00 43.28 -10.20
C ARG A 484 13.79 42.46 -8.94
N SER A 485 12.64 41.81 -8.79
CA SER A 485 12.41 40.94 -7.63
C SER A 485 13.28 39.68 -7.60
N VAL A 486 13.83 39.26 -8.76
CA VAL A 486 14.71 38.09 -8.86
C VAL A 486 16.19 38.51 -8.89
N LEU A 487 16.55 39.55 -9.65
CA LEU A 487 17.93 39.98 -9.85
C LEU A 487 18.41 41.07 -8.88
N GLY A 488 17.49 41.70 -8.14
CA GLY A 488 17.79 42.82 -7.25
C GLY A 488 18.34 44.04 -8.01
N GLU A 489 19.28 44.75 -7.38
CA GLU A 489 19.91 45.96 -7.93
C GLU A 489 20.73 45.70 -9.21
N ASN A 490 21.14 44.45 -9.45
CA ASN A 490 21.91 44.04 -10.63
C ASN A 490 21.06 43.85 -11.90
N THR A 491 19.80 44.29 -11.89
CA THR A 491 18.91 44.14 -13.05
C THR A 491 19.41 45.00 -14.22
N PRO A 492 19.82 44.39 -15.36
CA PRO A 492 20.34 45.16 -16.48
C PRO A 492 19.23 45.97 -17.17
N PHE A 493 19.64 47.07 -17.79
CA PHE A 493 18.77 47.79 -18.72
C PHE A 493 18.43 46.88 -19.90
N HIS A 494 17.13 46.75 -20.19
CA HIS A 494 16.62 45.97 -21.30
C HIS A 494 15.64 46.80 -22.12
N SER A 495 15.79 46.77 -23.44
CA SER A 495 14.91 47.50 -24.37
C SER A 495 13.90 46.53 -24.99
N LEU A 496 12.62 46.80 -24.73
CA LEU A 496 11.49 46.15 -25.40
C LEU A 496 11.10 46.89 -26.69
N ALA A 497 12.06 47.36 -27.49
CA ALA A 497 11.74 47.93 -28.79
C ALA A 497 11.09 46.88 -29.70
N VAL A 498 10.15 47.30 -30.55
CA VAL A 498 9.56 46.40 -31.57
C VAL A 498 10.55 46.11 -32.70
N TRP A 499 11.52 47.01 -32.86
CA TRP A 499 12.52 46.97 -33.92
C TRP A 499 13.86 47.48 -33.39
N HIS A 500 14.88 46.63 -33.40
CA HIS A 500 16.24 46.95 -32.94
C HIS A 500 17.21 47.22 -34.10
N GLY A 501 16.71 47.39 -35.33
CA GLY A 501 17.52 47.57 -36.54
C GLY A 501 17.86 46.27 -37.26
N PHE A 502 18.63 46.36 -38.35
CA PHE A 502 19.15 45.19 -39.05
C PHE A 502 20.29 44.55 -38.25
N ASN A 503 19.95 43.52 -37.47
CA ASN A 503 20.87 42.78 -36.61
C ASN A 503 20.88 41.28 -36.94
N LEU A 504 21.83 40.52 -36.37
CA LEU A 504 21.92 39.08 -36.59
C LEU A 504 20.68 38.30 -36.09
N PRO A 505 20.11 38.58 -34.90
CA PRO A 505 18.84 37.98 -34.45
C PRO A 505 17.67 38.13 -35.43
N LEU A 506 17.55 39.27 -36.09
CA LEU A 506 16.55 39.53 -37.12
C LEU A 506 16.83 38.69 -38.37
N MET A 507 18.09 38.58 -38.81
CA MET A 507 18.47 37.70 -39.92
C MET A 507 18.16 36.23 -39.61
N MET A 508 18.44 35.77 -38.38
CA MET A 508 18.07 34.44 -37.90
C MET A 508 16.55 34.22 -37.92
N SER A 509 15.77 35.24 -37.52
CA SER A 509 14.30 35.19 -37.56
C SER A 509 13.76 35.12 -38.99
N LEU A 510 14.32 35.89 -39.92
CA LEU A 510 13.98 35.84 -41.33
C LEU A 510 14.34 34.49 -41.96
N ALA A 511 15.53 33.96 -41.65
CA ALA A 511 15.96 32.63 -42.09
C ALA A 511 15.03 31.53 -41.56
N ALA A 512 14.62 31.62 -40.28
CA ALA A 512 13.64 30.72 -39.68
C ALA A 512 12.27 30.79 -40.37
N MET A 513 11.79 32.00 -40.69
CA MET A 513 10.52 32.20 -41.39
C MET A 513 10.53 31.60 -42.80
N VAL A 514 11.54 31.94 -43.61
CA VAL A 514 11.68 31.44 -44.98
C VAL A 514 11.90 29.93 -44.97
N GLY A 515 12.82 29.44 -44.13
CA GLY A 515 13.10 28.02 -44.00
C GLY A 515 11.88 27.21 -43.57
N GLY A 516 11.07 27.72 -42.63
CA GLY A 516 9.85 27.05 -42.17
C GLY A 516 8.77 26.96 -43.25
N ILE A 517 8.60 28.01 -44.07
CA ILE A 517 7.67 28.01 -45.21
C ILE A 517 8.11 27.00 -46.28
N LEU A 518 9.41 26.98 -46.60
CA LEU A 518 9.99 26.01 -47.55
C LEU A 518 9.86 24.58 -47.03
N LEU A 519 10.13 24.37 -45.74
CA LEU A 519 10.02 23.07 -45.09
C LEU A 519 8.58 22.55 -45.14
N TYR A 520 7.59 23.38 -44.81
CA TYR A 520 6.17 23.03 -44.92
C TYR A 520 5.80 22.60 -46.34
N ARG A 521 6.25 23.34 -47.37
CA ARG A 521 6.01 22.99 -48.77
C ARG A 521 6.67 21.68 -49.17
N ALA A 522 7.92 21.44 -48.74
CA ALA A 522 8.67 20.24 -49.06
C ALA A 522 8.08 18.97 -48.42
N LEU A 523 7.51 19.09 -47.20
CA LEU A 523 6.92 17.96 -46.48
C LEU A 523 5.46 17.65 -46.87
N GLY A 524 4.83 18.48 -47.70
CA GLY A 524 3.39 18.42 -47.99
C GLY A 524 2.90 17.05 -48.48
N GLU A 525 3.61 16.42 -49.41
CA GLU A 525 3.24 15.11 -49.97
C GLU A 525 3.59 13.94 -49.01
N TYR A 526 4.73 14.03 -48.34
CA TYR A 526 5.21 12.97 -47.42
C TYR A 526 4.34 12.83 -46.16
N GLN A 527 3.78 13.94 -45.68
CA GLN A 527 2.95 13.97 -44.46
C GLN A 527 1.55 13.39 -44.63
N GLN A 528 1.01 13.35 -45.86
CA GLN A 528 -0.30 12.76 -46.12
C GLN A 528 -0.25 11.21 -46.05
N GLY A 529 0.90 10.61 -46.37
CA GLY A 529 1.07 9.16 -46.47
C GLY A 529 1.56 8.44 -45.20
N THR A 530 2.10 9.13 -44.20
CA THR A 530 2.79 8.47 -43.05
C THR A 530 2.29 8.93 -41.68
N THR A 531 2.11 7.98 -40.75
CA THR A 531 1.75 8.21 -39.34
C THR A 531 2.96 8.25 -38.41
N VAL A 532 4.15 7.93 -38.94
CA VAL A 532 5.36 7.69 -38.17
C VAL A 532 6.20 8.96 -38.10
N VAL A 533 6.66 9.32 -36.90
CA VAL A 533 7.67 10.37 -36.72
C VAL A 533 9.04 9.78 -37.09
N PRO A 534 9.68 10.23 -38.18
CA PRO A 534 10.96 9.66 -38.60
C PRO A 534 12.02 9.80 -37.49
N VAL A 535 12.97 8.87 -37.42
CA VAL A 535 14.12 8.87 -36.47
C VAL A 535 13.76 8.64 -34.99
N ILE A 536 12.71 9.28 -34.45
CA ILE A 536 12.36 9.25 -33.03
C ILE A 536 11.50 8.02 -32.66
N GLU A 537 10.87 7.34 -33.62
CA GLU A 537 10.03 6.16 -33.36
C GLU A 537 10.74 5.06 -32.53
N ARG A 538 12.06 4.91 -32.71
CA ARG A 538 12.86 3.93 -31.97
C ARG A 538 13.01 4.28 -30.48
N PHE A 539 12.79 5.53 -30.11
CA PHE A 539 12.96 6.08 -28.76
C PHE A 539 11.62 6.61 -28.22
N ASP A 540 10.60 5.76 -28.19
CA ASP A 540 9.29 6.08 -27.61
C ASP A 540 9.36 6.05 -26.07
N GLY A 541 9.33 7.23 -25.44
CA GLY A 541 9.36 7.38 -23.99
C GLY A 541 8.23 6.64 -23.27
N LYS A 542 7.05 6.51 -23.91
CA LYS A 542 5.94 5.72 -23.36
C LYS A 542 6.30 4.25 -23.24
N ARG A 543 6.86 3.66 -24.31
CA ARG A 543 7.28 2.24 -24.31
C ARG A 543 8.38 1.97 -23.28
N ILE A 544 9.33 2.90 -23.13
CA ILE A 544 10.38 2.80 -22.11
C ILE A 544 9.76 2.80 -20.71
N PHE A 545 8.82 3.71 -20.44
CA PHE A 545 8.11 3.78 -19.16
C PHE A 545 7.34 2.50 -18.84
N GLU A 546 6.57 1.96 -19.79
CA GLU A 546 5.84 0.70 -19.62
C GLU A 546 6.77 -0.48 -19.36
N PHE A 547 7.85 -0.58 -20.13
CA PHE A 547 8.86 -1.63 -19.95
C PHE A 547 9.54 -1.57 -18.58
N MET A 548 9.84 -0.37 -18.07
CA MET A 548 10.42 -0.19 -16.75
C MET A 548 9.44 -0.59 -15.64
N LEU A 549 8.17 -0.21 -15.75
CA LEU A 549 7.14 -0.63 -14.79
C LEU A 549 6.96 -2.15 -14.77
N GLU A 550 6.90 -2.79 -15.94
CA GLU A 550 6.78 -4.25 -16.04
C GLU A 550 8.00 -4.97 -15.47
N LYS A 551 9.20 -4.42 -15.64
CA LYS A 551 10.42 -4.95 -15.02
C LYS A 551 10.40 -4.81 -13.50
N LEU A 552 9.95 -3.67 -12.99
CA LEU A 552 9.86 -3.40 -11.56
C LEU A 552 8.85 -4.34 -10.88
N ASP A 553 7.70 -4.56 -11.51
CA ASP A 553 6.70 -5.51 -11.01
C ASP A 553 7.23 -6.95 -11.00
N ARG A 554 7.89 -7.38 -12.07
CA ARG A 554 8.56 -8.69 -12.11
C ARG A 554 9.66 -8.83 -11.06
N LEU A 555 10.42 -7.78 -10.80
CA LEU A 555 11.43 -7.77 -9.74
C LEU A 555 10.78 -7.88 -8.35
N ALA A 556 9.71 -7.11 -8.10
CA ALA A 556 8.96 -7.16 -6.84
C ALA A 556 8.41 -8.57 -6.59
N MET A 557 7.82 -9.21 -7.60
CA MET A 557 7.35 -10.60 -7.50
C MET A 557 8.48 -11.62 -7.28
N ARG A 558 9.69 -11.37 -7.81
CA ARG A 558 10.85 -12.22 -7.53
C ARG A 558 11.35 -12.05 -6.10
N LEU A 559 11.45 -10.80 -5.63
CA LEU A 559 11.85 -10.49 -4.25
C LEU A 559 10.84 -11.04 -3.25
N LEU A 560 9.53 -10.90 -3.51
CA LEU A 560 8.50 -11.47 -2.66
C LEU A 560 8.63 -12.99 -2.58
N ARG A 561 8.81 -13.69 -3.72
CA ARG A 561 9.03 -15.14 -3.74
C ARG A 561 10.32 -15.58 -3.04
N TRP A 562 11.34 -14.71 -2.99
CA TRP A 562 12.62 -15.01 -2.35
C TRP A 562 12.60 -14.74 -0.84
N LEU A 563 11.96 -13.64 -0.41
CA LEU A 563 11.89 -13.21 0.98
C LEU A 563 10.73 -13.82 1.77
N SER A 564 9.66 -14.23 1.09
CA SER A 564 8.51 -14.88 1.75
C SER A 564 8.58 -16.39 1.62
N THR A 565 8.03 -17.08 2.62
CA THR A 565 7.85 -18.53 2.60
C THR A 565 6.52 -18.88 3.23
N GLU A 566 5.76 -19.75 2.57
CA GLU A 566 4.52 -20.30 3.10
C GLU A 566 4.76 -21.55 3.97
N HIS A 567 6.01 -22.03 4.04
CA HIS A 567 6.36 -23.26 4.74
C HIS A 567 6.69 -23.00 6.21
N LEU A 568 5.85 -23.49 7.11
CA LEU A 568 6.03 -23.38 8.57
C LEU A 568 7.42 -23.83 9.04
N GLN A 569 8.00 -24.88 8.44
CA GLN A 569 9.34 -25.36 8.79
C GLN A 569 10.43 -24.30 8.58
N VAL A 570 10.36 -23.53 7.49
CA VAL A 570 11.33 -22.47 7.21
C VAL A 570 11.07 -21.27 8.11
N GLN A 571 9.81 -20.93 8.36
CA GLN A 571 9.44 -19.88 9.31
C GLN A 571 9.97 -20.18 10.71
N MET A 572 9.79 -21.42 11.19
CA MET A 572 10.32 -21.87 12.48
C MET A 572 11.84 -21.89 12.51
N LEU A 573 12.50 -22.35 11.44
CA LEU A 573 13.95 -22.29 11.31
C LEU A 573 14.47 -20.85 11.45
N LEU A 574 13.89 -19.91 10.70
CA LEU A 574 14.28 -18.50 10.74
C LEU A 574 14.03 -17.89 12.13
N LEU A 575 12.91 -18.25 12.77
CA LEU A 575 12.60 -17.80 14.13
C LEU A 575 13.65 -18.31 15.13
N ILE A 576 13.98 -19.59 15.10
CA ILE A 576 15.01 -20.18 15.98
C ILE A 576 16.35 -19.50 15.72
N ILE A 577 16.77 -19.37 14.46
CA ILE A 577 18.02 -18.68 14.10
C ILE A 577 18.01 -17.24 14.62
N ALA A 578 16.91 -16.50 14.49
CA ALA A 578 16.79 -15.13 14.99
C ALA A 578 16.89 -15.06 16.52
N VAL A 579 16.24 -15.98 17.25
CA VAL A 579 16.34 -16.09 18.71
C VAL A 579 17.79 -16.36 19.13
N PHE A 580 18.47 -17.31 18.49
CA PHE A 580 19.88 -17.61 18.79
C PHE A 580 20.82 -16.46 18.43
N ALA A 581 20.61 -15.81 17.28
CA ALA A 581 21.38 -14.64 16.88
C ALA A 581 21.20 -13.50 17.89
N SER A 582 19.98 -13.27 18.37
CA SER A 582 19.70 -12.25 19.38
C SER A 582 20.34 -12.58 20.74
N ALA A 583 20.34 -13.85 21.14
CA ALA A 583 20.97 -14.32 22.38
C ALA A 583 22.51 -14.25 22.32
N LEU A 584 23.10 -14.37 21.13
CA LEU A 584 24.55 -14.29 20.94
C LEU A 584 25.10 -12.88 21.13
N ILE A 585 24.30 -11.83 20.88
CA ILE A 585 24.70 -10.42 21.03
C ILE A 585 25.21 -10.12 22.46
N PRO A 586 24.46 -10.37 23.55
CA PRO A 586 24.96 -10.14 24.90
C PRO A 586 26.11 -11.09 25.29
N LEU A 587 26.05 -12.38 24.87
CA LEU A 587 27.13 -13.34 25.14
C LEU A 587 28.47 -12.92 24.50
N SER A 588 28.44 -12.34 23.29
CA SER A 588 29.65 -11.86 22.62
C SER A 588 30.33 -10.68 23.32
N ARG A 589 29.58 -9.93 24.15
CA ARG A 589 30.08 -8.76 24.86
C ARG A 589 30.53 -9.06 26.29
N GLY A 590 29.87 -10.00 26.96
CA GLY A 590 30.07 -10.24 28.40
C GLY A 590 30.36 -11.70 28.79
N GLY A 591 30.43 -12.62 27.82
CA GLY A 591 30.56 -14.05 28.09
C GLY A 591 29.35 -14.64 28.82
N LEU A 592 29.47 -15.90 29.25
CA LEU A 592 28.55 -16.49 30.22
C LEU A 592 29.07 -16.14 31.63
N PRO A 593 28.30 -15.41 32.46
CA PRO A 593 28.73 -15.06 33.81
C PRO A 593 28.85 -16.32 34.69
N GLU A 594 29.90 -16.38 35.50
CA GLU A 594 30.09 -17.46 36.49
C GLU A 594 29.12 -17.30 37.67
N GLY A 595 28.60 -18.43 38.15
CA GLY A 595 27.75 -18.49 39.33
C GLY A 595 28.54 -18.61 40.63
N ASP A 596 28.01 -18.02 41.70
CA ASP A 596 28.58 -17.95 43.04
C ASP A 596 28.05 -19.03 44.00
N LYS A 597 27.07 -19.86 43.58
CA LYS A 597 26.54 -20.99 44.36
C LYS A 597 27.26 -22.30 44.06
N THR A 598 27.49 -23.09 45.11
CA THR A 598 27.95 -24.46 44.98
C THR A 598 26.83 -25.36 44.42
N PRO A 599 27.12 -26.20 43.41
CA PRO A 599 26.14 -27.17 42.90
C PRO A 599 25.74 -28.18 43.97
N LEU A 600 24.46 -28.57 43.98
CA LEU A 600 23.99 -29.68 44.82
C LEU A 600 24.59 -31.02 44.33
N PRO A 601 24.88 -31.96 45.24
CA PRO A 601 25.31 -33.30 44.85
C PRO A 601 24.22 -34.00 44.03
N VAL A 602 24.63 -34.69 42.97
CA VAL A 602 23.70 -35.40 42.08
C VAL A 602 23.23 -36.68 42.76
N GLU A 603 21.95 -36.74 43.11
CA GLU A 603 21.35 -37.95 43.66
C GLU A 603 21.11 -38.99 42.55
N PRO A 604 21.60 -40.25 42.70
CA PRO A 604 21.53 -41.24 41.63
C PRO A 604 20.11 -41.57 41.15
N ALA A 605 19.13 -41.58 42.06
CA ALA A 605 17.73 -41.85 41.72
C ALA A 605 17.13 -40.71 40.88
N PHE A 606 17.42 -39.45 41.23
CA PHE A 606 16.97 -38.28 40.48
C PHE A 606 17.64 -38.18 39.10
N ALA A 607 18.93 -38.51 39.01
CA ALA A 607 19.64 -38.60 37.74
C ALA A 607 19.06 -39.69 36.82
N MET A 608 18.69 -40.85 37.38
CA MET A 608 18.05 -41.93 36.64
C MET A 608 16.69 -41.51 36.09
N LEU A 609 15.87 -40.80 36.88
CA LEU A 609 14.58 -40.27 36.44
C LEU A 609 14.72 -39.38 35.19
N TRP A 610 15.67 -38.43 35.22
CA TRP A 610 15.93 -37.53 34.10
C TRP A 610 16.58 -38.23 32.91
N LEU A 611 17.42 -39.25 33.14
CA LEU A 611 17.97 -40.09 32.07
C LEU A 611 16.84 -40.81 31.32
N ILE A 612 15.89 -41.40 32.05
CA ILE A 612 14.71 -42.06 31.46
C ILE A 612 13.88 -41.03 30.67
N GLY A 613 13.58 -39.87 31.25
CA GLY A 613 12.84 -38.80 30.57
C GLY A 613 13.53 -38.30 29.29
N ALA A 614 14.86 -38.12 29.32
CA ALA A 614 15.65 -37.69 28.17
C ALA A 614 15.66 -38.75 27.05
N VAL A 615 15.89 -40.02 27.40
CA VAL A 615 15.85 -41.15 26.45
C VAL A 615 14.46 -41.24 25.80
N CYS A 616 13.39 -41.15 26.60
CA CYS A 616 12.03 -41.15 26.09
C CYS A 616 11.73 -39.97 25.17
N THR A 617 12.24 -38.77 25.47
CA THR A 617 12.06 -37.57 24.62
C THR A 617 12.77 -37.72 23.28
N ILE A 618 14.02 -38.19 23.27
CA ILE A 618 14.79 -38.46 22.05
C ILE A 618 14.11 -39.56 21.23
N ALA A 619 13.66 -40.63 21.89
CA ALA A 619 12.94 -41.72 21.24
C ALA A 619 11.59 -41.23 20.67
N ALA A 620 10.86 -40.36 21.38
CA ALA A 620 9.62 -39.77 20.88
C ALA A 620 9.85 -38.97 19.59
N ALA A 621 10.89 -38.13 19.57
CA ALA A 621 11.26 -37.37 18.38
C ALA A 621 11.66 -38.27 17.20
N ALA A 622 12.40 -39.35 17.45
CA ALA A 622 12.79 -40.32 16.44
C ALA A 622 11.58 -41.10 15.87
N GLN A 623 10.61 -41.44 16.72
CA GLN A 623 9.42 -42.21 16.36
C GLN A 623 8.30 -41.37 15.74
N ALA A 624 8.26 -40.05 15.99
CA ALA A 624 7.17 -39.15 15.58
C ALA A 624 6.83 -39.21 14.09
N LYS A 625 7.80 -39.49 13.21
CA LYS A 625 7.56 -39.55 11.76
C LYS A 625 6.69 -40.76 11.35
N TYR A 626 6.99 -41.95 11.88
CA TYR A 626 6.42 -43.22 11.40
C TYR A 626 5.54 -43.91 12.45
N HIS A 627 5.88 -43.81 13.73
CA HIS A 627 5.22 -44.48 14.84
C HIS A 627 4.67 -43.46 15.84
N ARG A 628 3.67 -42.68 15.40
CA ARG A 628 3.09 -41.56 16.18
C ARG A 628 2.48 -42.00 17.52
N LEU A 629 1.85 -43.17 17.58
CA LEU A 629 1.35 -43.74 18.85
C LEU A 629 2.50 -43.94 19.85
N ALA A 630 3.60 -44.55 19.40
CA ALA A 630 4.80 -44.74 20.23
C ALA A 630 5.43 -43.39 20.63
N ALA A 631 5.42 -42.40 19.73
CA ALA A 631 5.92 -41.07 20.05
C ALA A 631 5.10 -40.37 21.14
N LEU A 632 3.77 -40.48 21.10
CA LEU A 632 2.87 -39.93 22.12
C LEU A 632 3.04 -40.66 23.46
N THR A 633 3.15 -41.99 23.47
CA THR A 633 3.37 -42.74 24.73
C THR A 633 4.73 -42.41 25.35
N LEU A 634 5.78 -42.31 24.55
CA LEU A 634 7.12 -41.91 25.01
C LEU A 634 7.14 -40.45 25.51
N SER A 635 6.40 -39.54 24.87
CA SER A 635 6.20 -38.18 25.38
C SER A 635 5.51 -38.17 26.74
N GLY A 636 4.50 -39.04 26.94
CA GLY A 636 3.83 -39.21 28.23
C GLY A 636 4.75 -39.67 29.35
N VAL A 637 5.69 -40.58 29.06
CA VAL A 637 6.72 -40.99 30.04
C VAL A 637 7.64 -39.82 30.40
N ALA A 638 7.99 -38.97 29.44
CA ALA A 638 8.76 -37.74 29.72
C ALA A 638 7.95 -36.76 30.60
N GLY A 639 6.64 -36.60 30.35
CA GLY A 639 5.74 -35.81 31.19
C GLY A 639 5.63 -36.36 32.63
N LEU A 640 5.62 -37.69 32.80
CA LEU A 640 5.67 -38.33 34.12
C LEU A 640 7.00 -38.07 34.84
N ALA A 641 8.12 -38.04 34.12
CA ALA A 641 9.41 -37.67 34.71
C ALA A 641 9.40 -36.20 35.20
N THR A 642 8.77 -35.28 34.46
CA THR A 642 8.53 -33.90 34.90
C THR A 642 7.62 -33.84 36.13
N CYS A 643 6.53 -34.62 36.15
CA CYS A 643 5.64 -34.72 37.31
C CYS A 643 6.38 -35.19 38.57
N MET A 644 7.19 -36.25 38.46
CA MET A 644 8.00 -36.75 39.57
C MET A 644 9.05 -35.75 40.02
N THR A 645 9.57 -34.92 39.10
CA THR A 645 10.47 -33.81 39.45
C THR A 645 9.75 -32.76 40.31
N PHE A 646 8.50 -32.42 40.01
CA PHE A 646 7.72 -31.52 40.88
C PHE A 646 7.47 -32.11 42.27
N VAL A 647 7.19 -33.41 42.36
CA VAL A 647 7.10 -34.10 43.67
C VAL A 647 8.44 -34.02 44.42
N TRP A 648 9.56 -34.25 43.72
CA TRP A 648 10.90 -34.18 44.31
C TRP A 648 11.22 -32.80 44.90
N PHE A 649 10.80 -31.74 44.22
CA PHE A 649 10.96 -30.36 44.69
C PHE A 649 9.82 -29.86 45.59
N SER A 650 9.01 -30.76 46.15
CA SER A 650 7.92 -30.43 47.07
C SER A 650 6.89 -29.44 46.47
N ALA A 651 6.58 -29.59 45.17
CA ALA A 651 5.56 -28.83 44.45
C ALA A 651 4.34 -29.71 44.11
N PRO A 652 3.52 -30.12 45.10
CA PRO A 652 2.45 -31.09 44.92
C PRO A 652 1.31 -30.59 44.00
N ASP A 653 0.98 -29.30 44.02
CA ASP A 653 -0.04 -28.71 43.13
C ASP A 653 0.37 -28.78 41.65
N LEU A 654 1.64 -28.49 41.35
CA LEU A 654 2.20 -28.62 40.01
C LEU A 654 2.26 -30.09 39.57
N ALA A 655 2.60 -31.00 40.48
CA ALA A 655 2.60 -32.43 40.18
C ALA A 655 1.20 -32.95 39.82
N LEU A 656 0.18 -32.61 40.64
CA LEU A 656 -1.20 -33.03 40.41
C LEU A 656 -1.75 -32.46 39.09
N THR A 657 -1.54 -31.16 38.83
CA THR A 657 -1.96 -30.54 37.58
C THR A 657 -1.25 -31.15 36.38
N GLN A 658 0.08 -31.29 36.41
CA GLN A 658 0.86 -31.87 35.32
C GLN A 658 0.40 -33.30 34.99
N LEU A 659 0.19 -34.14 36.01
CA LEU A 659 -0.24 -35.53 35.81
C LEU A 659 -1.58 -35.60 35.07
N ILE A 660 -2.57 -34.82 35.51
CA ILE A 660 -3.91 -34.91 34.93
C ILE A 660 -3.94 -34.22 33.55
N VAL A 661 -3.24 -33.10 33.37
CA VAL A 661 -3.09 -32.46 32.06
C VAL A 661 -2.43 -33.41 31.06
N GLU A 662 -1.39 -34.14 31.46
CA GLU A 662 -0.73 -35.13 30.61
C GLU A 662 -1.72 -36.22 30.16
N VAL A 663 -2.52 -36.76 31.09
CA VAL A 663 -3.55 -37.75 30.77
C VAL A 663 -4.60 -37.19 29.80
N VAL A 664 -5.14 -36.00 30.07
CA VAL A 664 -6.18 -35.38 29.23
C VAL A 664 -5.64 -35.07 27.84
N THR A 665 -4.47 -34.44 27.74
CA THR A 665 -3.85 -34.08 26.46
C THR A 665 -3.46 -35.30 25.65
N LEU A 666 -2.88 -36.34 26.26
CA LEU A 666 -2.56 -37.60 25.61
C LEU A 666 -3.81 -38.24 25.02
N VAL A 667 -4.91 -38.30 25.77
CA VAL A 667 -6.16 -38.89 25.26
C VAL A 667 -6.74 -38.05 24.11
N LEU A 668 -6.77 -36.72 24.22
CA LEU A 668 -7.26 -35.84 23.15
C LEU A 668 -6.39 -35.96 21.88
N LEU A 669 -5.07 -36.04 22.02
CA LEU A 669 -4.14 -36.23 20.90
C LEU A 669 -4.30 -37.62 20.27
N LEU A 670 -4.53 -38.68 21.07
CA LEU A 670 -4.81 -40.03 20.56
C LEU A 670 -6.11 -40.08 19.77
N LEU A 671 -7.17 -39.41 20.24
CA LEU A 671 -8.41 -39.24 19.49
C LEU A 671 -8.14 -38.51 18.16
N GLY A 672 -7.33 -37.45 18.22
CA GLY A 672 -6.81 -36.71 17.07
C GLY A 672 -6.08 -37.57 16.05
N LEU A 673 -5.26 -38.50 16.53
CA LEU A 673 -4.32 -39.28 15.72
C LEU A 673 -5.02 -40.17 14.70
N ARG A 674 -6.24 -40.64 14.99
CA ARG A 674 -7.04 -41.46 14.07
C ARG A 674 -7.27 -40.78 12.72
N TRP A 675 -7.35 -39.44 12.67
CA TRP A 675 -7.63 -38.70 11.44
C TRP A 675 -6.39 -38.40 10.60
N LEU A 676 -5.21 -38.81 11.05
CA LEU A 676 -3.97 -38.61 10.34
C LEU A 676 -3.60 -39.87 9.55
N PRO A 677 -3.32 -39.77 8.23
CA PRO A 677 -2.97 -40.94 7.44
C PRO A 677 -1.68 -41.60 7.96
N PRO A 678 -1.63 -42.94 8.03
CA PRO A 678 -0.41 -43.65 8.39
C PRO A 678 0.65 -43.37 7.33
N ARG A 679 1.89 -43.16 7.77
CA ARG A 679 3.00 -42.91 6.84
C ARG A 679 3.81 -44.19 6.67
N ASP A 680 3.77 -44.78 5.49
CA ASP A 680 4.54 -45.98 5.20
C ASP A 680 6.01 -45.64 4.90
N LYS A 681 6.92 -46.40 5.52
CA LYS A 681 8.36 -46.28 5.35
C LYS A 681 8.82 -46.96 4.05
N SER A 682 8.11 -47.98 3.58
CA SER A 682 8.42 -48.72 2.34
C SER A 682 8.32 -47.80 1.11
N LEU A 683 7.23 -47.01 1.04
CA LEU A 683 6.95 -46.08 -0.05
C LEU A 683 7.99 -44.96 -0.17
N ASP A 684 8.60 -44.51 0.94
CA ASP A 684 9.65 -43.47 0.93
C ASP A 684 10.93 -43.96 0.20
N HIS A 685 11.19 -45.28 0.14
CA HIS A 685 12.38 -45.86 -0.51
C HIS A 685 12.16 -46.21 -1.98
N GLU A 686 10.94 -46.62 -2.36
CA GLU A 686 10.61 -47.05 -3.71
C GLU A 686 10.20 -45.90 -4.64
N THR A 687 9.57 -44.85 -4.11
CA THR A 687 8.91 -43.81 -4.94
C THR A 687 9.65 -42.48 -4.98
N VAL A 688 10.57 -42.21 -4.05
CA VAL A 688 11.23 -40.88 -3.92
C VAL A 688 12.63 -40.90 -4.55
N PRO A 689 12.92 -40.01 -5.52
CA PRO A 689 14.25 -39.93 -6.14
C PRO A 689 15.38 -39.68 -5.13
N LEU A 690 16.52 -40.35 -5.32
CA LEU A 690 17.75 -40.20 -4.52
C LEU A 690 18.12 -38.74 -4.18
N PRO A 691 18.13 -37.76 -5.12
CA PRO A 691 18.52 -36.38 -4.81
C PRO A 691 17.55 -35.68 -3.84
N VAL A 692 16.26 -36.03 -3.87
CA VAL A 692 15.25 -35.48 -2.96
C VAL A 692 15.47 -36.02 -1.56
N ARG A 693 15.83 -37.31 -1.45
CA ARG A 693 16.16 -37.97 -0.19
C ARG A 693 17.42 -37.39 0.45
N MET A 694 18.50 -37.21 -0.31
CA MET A 694 19.73 -36.60 0.20
C MET A 694 19.51 -35.18 0.72
N ARG A 695 18.69 -34.37 0.03
CA ARG A 695 18.28 -33.04 0.54
C ARG A 695 17.46 -33.13 1.81
N ALA A 696 16.57 -34.11 1.94
CA ALA A 696 15.78 -34.30 3.14
C ALA A 696 16.64 -34.73 4.34
N GLU A 697 17.62 -35.60 4.12
CA GLU A 697 18.60 -36.03 5.12
C GLU A 697 19.51 -34.85 5.53
N GLY A 698 20.00 -34.05 4.57
CA GLY A 698 20.76 -32.84 4.85
C GLY A 698 19.97 -31.76 5.61
N ARG A 699 18.67 -31.62 5.36
CA ARG A 699 17.80 -30.75 6.18
C ARG A 699 17.67 -31.27 7.60
N ARG A 700 17.46 -32.58 7.79
CA ARG A 700 17.36 -33.18 9.13
C ARG A 700 18.66 -33.08 9.90
N SER A 701 19.81 -33.27 9.27
CA SER A 701 21.10 -33.11 9.94
C SER A 701 21.33 -31.65 10.36
N ARG A 702 20.99 -30.68 9.50
CA ARG A 702 20.99 -29.26 9.87
C ARG A 702 20.08 -28.99 11.06
N ASP A 703 18.84 -29.46 11.00
CA ASP A 703 17.85 -29.21 12.06
C ASP A 703 18.27 -29.87 13.38
N LEU A 704 18.92 -31.04 13.32
CA LEU A 704 19.54 -31.69 14.47
C LEU A 704 20.69 -30.87 15.06
N VAL A 705 21.60 -30.35 14.22
CA VAL A 705 22.69 -29.48 14.68
C VAL A 705 22.13 -28.24 15.37
N ILE A 706 21.12 -27.60 14.77
CA ILE A 706 20.46 -26.43 15.36
C ILE A 706 19.80 -26.79 16.69
N ALA A 707 19.10 -27.92 16.78
CA ALA A 707 18.47 -28.38 18.01
C ALA A 707 19.50 -28.67 19.11
N ILE A 708 20.66 -29.26 18.77
CA ILE A 708 21.75 -29.51 19.73
C ILE A 708 22.37 -28.20 20.20
N CYS A 709 22.73 -27.30 19.27
CA CYS A 709 23.24 -25.97 19.62
C CYS A 709 22.24 -25.22 20.50
N ALA A 710 20.95 -25.35 20.18
CA ALA A 710 19.89 -24.71 20.93
C ALA A 710 19.74 -25.25 22.35
N GLY A 711 19.72 -26.58 22.49
CA GLY A 711 19.68 -27.26 23.77
C GLY A 711 20.89 -26.91 24.63
N ILE A 712 22.11 -26.98 24.08
CA ILE A 712 23.34 -26.60 24.79
C ILE A 712 23.28 -25.13 25.24
N GLY A 713 22.81 -24.22 24.37
CA GLY A 713 22.66 -22.81 24.69
C GLY A 713 21.68 -22.56 25.85
N ILE A 714 20.50 -23.19 25.83
CA ILE A 714 19.51 -23.10 26.91
C ILE A 714 20.02 -23.75 28.19
N THR A 715 20.72 -24.88 28.11
CA THR A 715 21.36 -25.53 29.26
C THR A 715 22.41 -24.60 29.90
N GLY A 716 23.29 -24.00 29.09
CA GLY A 716 24.30 -23.06 29.57
C GLY A 716 23.69 -21.82 30.23
N LEU A 717 22.64 -21.25 29.62
CA LEU A 717 21.91 -20.12 30.19
C LEU A 717 21.21 -20.48 31.51
N SER A 718 20.53 -21.63 31.55
CA SER A 718 19.84 -22.12 32.75
C SER A 718 20.83 -22.40 33.88
N TYR A 719 21.97 -23.01 33.56
CA TYR A 719 23.07 -23.22 34.50
C TYR A 719 23.60 -21.90 35.06
N ALA A 720 23.87 -20.91 34.20
CA ALA A 720 24.34 -19.59 34.61
C ALA A 720 23.33 -18.83 35.48
N ILE A 721 22.02 -19.01 35.27
CA ILE A 721 20.98 -18.39 36.11
C ILE A 721 20.86 -19.11 37.45
N LEU A 722 20.80 -20.44 37.46
CA LEU A 722 20.56 -21.23 38.67
C LEU A 722 21.74 -21.26 39.64
N THR A 723 22.97 -21.13 39.13
CA THR A 723 24.19 -21.06 39.94
C THR A 723 24.44 -19.68 40.55
N ARG A 724 23.56 -18.70 40.31
CA ARG A 724 23.70 -17.36 40.89
C ARG A 724 22.91 -17.19 42.18
N SER A 725 23.41 -16.37 43.10
CA SER A 725 22.63 -15.82 44.19
C SER A 725 21.49 -14.98 43.62
N ALA A 726 20.26 -15.42 43.90
CA ALA A 726 19.10 -14.55 43.78
C ALA A 726 19.12 -13.67 45.03
N GLY A 727 18.98 -12.35 44.89
CA GLY A 727 18.84 -11.43 46.04
C GLY A 727 17.59 -11.72 46.86
N GLU A 728 17.23 -10.83 47.80
CA GLU A 728 15.97 -10.92 48.53
C GLU A 728 14.79 -10.86 47.55
N GLY A 729 14.22 -12.04 47.26
CA GLY A 729 13.06 -12.19 46.39
C GLY A 729 11.75 -11.90 47.13
N ILE A 730 10.64 -12.03 46.42
CA ILE A 730 9.29 -11.84 46.98
C ILE A 730 8.72 -13.10 47.66
N SER A 731 9.46 -14.21 47.68
CA SER A 731 8.99 -15.47 48.28
C SER A 731 8.70 -15.38 49.78
N PRO A 732 9.54 -14.71 50.62
CA PRO A 732 9.25 -14.55 52.05
C PRO A 732 7.90 -13.86 52.30
N PHE A 733 7.59 -12.82 51.50
CA PHE A 733 6.30 -12.13 51.58
C PHE A 733 5.13 -13.10 51.42
N PHE A 734 5.14 -13.98 50.41
CA PHE A 734 4.03 -14.91 50.19
C PHE A 734 3.93 -15.98 51.29
N ILE A 735 5.06 -16.47 51.80
CA ILE A 735 5.07 -17.46 52.89
C ILE A 735 4.49 -16.85 54.17
N GLU A 736 4.90 -15.62 54.51
CA GLU A 736 4.46 -14.94 55.72
C GLU A 736 3.02 -14.43 55.63
N ASN A 737 2.55 -14.04 54.44
CA ASN A 737 1.28 -13.31 54.28
C ASN A 737 0.11 -14.14 53.72
N SER A 738 0.31 -15.38 53.26
CA SER A 738 -0.79 -16.18 52.68
C SER A 738 -1.91 -16.48 53.68
N LEU A 739 -1.58 -16.88 54.90
CA LEU A 739 -2.58 -17.13 55.93
C LEU A 739 -3.17 -15.83 56.51
N PRO A 740 -2.38 -14.83 56.95
CA PRO A 740 -2.95 -13.65 57.62
C PRO A 740 -3.67 -12.67 56.68
N LEU A 741 -3.29 -12.57 55.40
CA LEU A 741 -3.95 -11.65 54.46
C LEU A 741 -5.05 -12.31 53.61
N ALA A 742 -4.83 -13.56 53.16
CA ALA A 742 -5.74 -14.25 52.24
C ALA A 742 -6.51 -15.42 52.88
N GLY A 743 -6.20 -15.78 54.13
CA GLY A 743 -6.92 -16.79 54.91
C GLY A 743 -6.68 -18.24 54.47
N GLY A 744 -5.60 -18.53 53.74
CA GLY A 744 -5.30 -19.88 53.24
C GLY A 744 -3.88 -20.34 53.57
N SER A 745 -3.72 -21.61 53.94
CA SER A 745 -2.39 -22.20 54.20
C SER A 745 -1.71 -22.73 52.93
N ASN A 746 -2.44 -22.94 51.83
CA ASN A 746 -1.83 -23.31 50.56
C ASN A 746 -1.32 -22.06 49.83
N VAL A 747 -0.04 -21.74 50.03
CA VAL A 747 0.63 -20.57 49.43
C VAL A 747 0.48 -20.54 47.90
N ILE A 748 0.53 -21.69 47.22
CA ILE A 748 0.43 -21.75 45.76
C ILE A 748 -0.98 -21.38 45.30
N ASN A 749 -2.01 -22.04 45.87
CA ASN A 749 -3.38 -21.74 45.50
C ASN A 749 -3.74 -20.29 45.82
N VAL A 750 -3.35 -19.79 47.00
CA VAL A 750 -3.54 -18.40 47.42
C VAL A 750 -2.88 -17.41 46.45
N ILE A 751 -1.68 -17.70 45.95
CA ILE A 751 -1.08 -16.87 44.89
C ILE A 751 -1.94 -16.88 43.63
N LEU A 752 -2.39 -18.05 43.16
CA LEU A 752 -3.16 -18.17 41.92
C LEU A 752 -4.55 -17.53 41.99
N VAL A 753 -5.21 -17.53 43.15
CA VAL A 753 -6.62 -17.11 43.28
C VAL A 753 -6.81 -15.75 43.94
N ASP A 754 -5.81 -15.24 44.68
CA ASP A 754 -5.87 -13.96 45.39
C ASP A 754 -4.74 -13.02 44.94
N PHE A 755 -3.50 -13.21 45.44
CA PHE A 755 -2.39 -12.26 45.17
C PHE A 755 -2.12 -12.02 43.67
N ARG A 756 -2.26 -13.06 42.85
CA ARG A 756 -2.13 -13.05 41.39
C ARG A 756 -3.35 -13.67 40.71
N GLY A 757 -4.54 -13.50 41.30
CA GLY A 757 -5.83 -13.92 40.73
C GLY A 757 -6.05 -13.48 39.28
N PHE A 758 -5.47 -12.35 38.90
CA PHE A 758 -5.60 -11.81 37.55
C PHE A 758 -4.91 -12.67 36.48
N ASP A 759 -3.76 -13.27 36.79
CA ASP A 759 -3.03 -14.16 35.89
C ASP A 759 -3.90 -15.40 35.60
N THR A 760 -4.48 -15.98 36.65
CA THR A 760 -5.38 -17.13 36.54
C THR A 760 -6.68 -16.82 35.82
N MET A 761 -7.27 -15.62 36.02
CA MET A 761 -8.41 -15.17 35.22
C MET A 761 -8.07 -15.06 33.72
N GLY A 762 -6.86 -14.61 33.40
CA GLY A 762 -6.33 -14.59 32.04
C GLY A 762 -6.19 -15.99 31.45
N GLU A 763 -5.59 -16.91 32.19
CA GLU A 763 -5.38 -18.31 31.78
C GLU A 763 -6.70 -19.03 31.45
N ILE A 764 -7.71 -18.92 32.33
CA ILE A 764 -9.02 -19.54 32.07
C ILE A 764 -9.73 -18.90 30.87
N THR A 765 -9.54 -17.60 30.67
CA THR A 765 -10.08 -16.91 29.48
C THR A 765 -9.42 -17.45 28.20
N VAL A 766 -8.10 -17.62 28.21
CA VAL A 766 -7.34 -18.24 27.09
C VAL A 766 -7.85 -19.66 26.84
N LEU A 767 -8.04 -20.47 27.87
CA LEU A 767 -8.56 -21.83 27.74
C LEU A 767 -9.95 -21.84 27.07
N GLY A 768 -10.83 -20.92 27.45
CA GLY A 768 -12.15 -20.75 26.80
C GLY A 768 -12.04 -20.35 25.33
N ILE A 769 -11.17 -19.41 24.99
CA ILE A 769 -10.90 -18.98 23.61
C ILE A 769 -10.36 -20.15 22.77
N VAL A 770 -9.41 -20.92 23.31
CA VAL A 770 -8.85 -22.10 22.64
C VAL A 770 -9.94 -23.13 22.36
N ALA A 771 -10.78 -23.45 23.35
CA ALA A 771 -11.87 -24.41 23.17
C ALA A 771 -12.88 -23.99 22.09
N LEU A 772 -13.29 -22.72 22.08
CA LEU A 772 -14.19 -22.17 21.07
C LEU A 772 -13.54 -22.18 19.67
N THR A 773 -12.24 -21.86 19.59
CA THR A 773 -11.48 -21.87 18.33
C THR A 773 -11.35 -23.28 17.77
N VAL A 774 -11.00 -24.25 18.61
CA VAL A 774 -10.92 -25.67 18.22
C VAL A 774 -12.28 -26.15 17.73
N PHE A 775 -13.36 -25.84 18.43
CA PHE A 775 -14.71 -26.17 17.98
C PHE A 775 -15.04 -25.54 16.62
N ALA A 776 -14.73 -24.27 16.41
CA ALA A 776 -14.98 -23.56 15.15
C ALA A 776 -14.18 -24.16 13.97
N LEU A 777 -12.90 -24.47 14.18
CA LEU A 777 -12.03 -25.08 13.18
C LEU A 777 -12.49 -26.50 12.82
N LEU A 778 -12.74 -27.34 13.83
CA LEU A 778 -13.14 -28.73 13.62
C LEU A 778 -14.55 -28.84 13.03
N ARG A 779 -15.48 -27.93 13.33
CA ARG A 779 -16.83 -27.96 12.74
C ARG A 779 -16.82 -27.99 11.21
N ARG A 780 -15.81 -27.39 10.57
CA ARG A 780 -15.63 -27.34 9.11
C ARG A 780 -14.51 -28.24 8.58
N PHE A 781 -13.82 -28.97 9.46
CA PHE A 781 -12.77 -29.91 9.08
C PHE A 781 -13.34 -31.07 8.24
N ARG A 782 -12.57 -31.53 7.26
CA ARG A 782 -12.88 -32.70 6.42
C ARG A 782 -11.66 -33.63 6.46
N PRO A 783 -11.77 -34.83 7.06
CA PRO A 783 -10.67 -35.80 7.09
C PRO A 783 -10.22 -36.19 5.67
N ALA A 784 -8.94 -36.56 5.54
CA ALA A 784 -8.42 -37.14 4.30
C ALA A 784 -9.13 -38.48 4.00
N ALA A 785 -9.38 -38.78 2.73
CA ALA A 785 -10.12 -39.98 2.32
C ALA A 785 -9.50 -41.29 2.84
N GLU A 786 -8.17 -41.35 2.86
CA GLU A 786 -7.37 -42.48 3.36
C GLU A 786 -7.52 -42.72 4.87
N ALA A 787 -7.89 -41.68 5.65
CA ALA A 787 -8.13 -41.80 7.08
C ALA A 787 -9.59 -42.16 7.42
N MET A 788 -10.47 -42.23 6.40
CA MET A 788 -11.85 -42.66 6.58
C MET A 788 -11.99 -44.19 6.53
N THR A 789 -11.07 -44.92 5.89
CA THR A 789 -11.14 -46.39 5.78
C THR A 789 -10.96 -47.06 7.15
N VAL A 790 -11.72 -48.13 7.38
CA VAL A 790 -11.62 -48.92 8.62
C VAL A 790 -10.25 -49.63 8.64
N PRO A 791 -9.48 -49.59 9.74
CA PRO A 791 -8.18 -50.26 9.83
C PRO A 791 -8.25 -51.76 9.49
N VAL A 792 -7.24 -52.28 8.79
CA VAL A 792 -7.16 -53.70 8.37
C VAL A 792 -7.34 -54.68 9.54
N LYS A 793 -6.78 -54.39 10.72
CA LYS A 793 -6.98 -55.21 11.94
C LYS A 793 -8.44 -55.30 12.39
N GLN A 794 -9.24 -54.26 12.14
CA GLN A 794 -10.68 -54.25 12.42
C GLN A 794 -11.50 -54.93 11.32
N GLN A 795 -10.95 -55.03 10.10
CA GLN A 795 -11.51 -55.84 9.02
C GLN A 795 -11.21 -57.34 9.23
N GLU A 796 -10.04 -57.68 9.75
CA GLU A 796 -9.60 -59.07 10.03
C GLU A 796 -10.24 -59.69 11.29
N GLN A 797 -10.59 -58.88 12.30
CA GLN A 797 -11.23 -59.37 13.55
C GLN A 797 -12.72 -59.73 13.43
N GLY A 798 -13.27 -59.72 12.22
CA GLY A 798 -14.43 -60.55 11.89
C GLY A 798 -15.70 -59.80 11.49
N ALA A 799 -16.24 -60.23 10.36
CA ALA A 799 -17.58 -59.97 9.86
C ALA A 799 -18.73 -60.38 10.82
N GLN A 800 -18.44 -60.89 12.03
CA GLN A 800 -19.43 -61.27 13.05
C GLN A 800 -19.70 -60.19 14.13
N ILE A 801 -18.85 -59.17 14.27
CA ILE A 801 -19.10 -58.00 15.16
C ILE A 801 -19.74 -56.84 14.37
N ARG A 802 -19.96 -57.02 13.07
CA ARG A 802 -20.47 -56.02 12.15
C ARG A 802 -22.00 -56.05 12.07
N ALA A 803 -22.70 -55.86 13.19
CA ALA A 803 -24.11 -55.45 13.20
C ALA A 803 -24.64 -55.36 14.63
N LEU A 804 -24.54 -54.18 15.24
CA LEU A 804 -25.65 -53.54 15.91
C LEU A 804 -25.23 -52.09 16.13
N PRO A 805 -25.98 -51.09 15.62
CA PRO A 805 -25.80 -49.72 16.06
C PRO A 805 -25.78 -49.73 17.58
N SER A 806 -24.80 -49.08 18.21
CA SER A 806 -24.81 -48.91 19.66
C SER A 806 -26.13 -48.23 20.02
N ASP A 807 -27.09 -49.00 20.56
CA ASP A 807 -28.40 -48.46 20.91
C ASP A 807 -28.17 -47.35 21.93
N PRO A 808 -28.46 -46.08 21.60
CA PRO A 808 -28.28 -44.99 22.53
C PRO A 808 -29.15 -45.19 23.79
N HIS A 809 -30.15 -46.05 23.76
CA HIS A 809 -31.03 -46.34 24.89
C HIS A 809 -30.58 -47.54 25.74
N ALA A 810 -29.59 -48.33 25.30
CA ALA A 810 -29.04 -49.44 26.08
C ALA A 810 -28.30 -48.97 27.34
N LEU A 811 -28.46 -49.70 28.45
CA LEU A 811 -27.81 -49.40 29.73
C LEU A 811 -26.29 -49.60 29.68
N LEU A 812 -25.81 -50.60 28.94
CA LEU A 812 -24.40 -50.93 28.75
C LEU A 812 -24.09 -51.19 27.26
N PRO A 813 -22.90 -50.82 26.78
CA PRO A 813 -22.43 -51.20 25.44
C PRO A 813 -22.34 -52.74 25.30
N ALA A 814 -22.82 -53.29 24.19
CA ALA A 814 -22.72 -54.73 23.90
C ALA A 814 -21.29 -55.11 23.43
N GLY A 815 -20.86 -56.34 23.75
CA GLY A 815 -19.59 -56.90 23.28
C GLY A 815 -18.40 -56.67 24.22
N SER A 816 -17.18 -56.59 23.66
CA SER A 816 -15.90 -56.54 24.41
C SER A 816 -15.70 -55.29 25.28
N MET A 817 -16.52 -54.25 25.08
CA MET A 817 -16.46 -52.99 25.85
C MET A 817 -17.37 -53.00 27.09
N MET A 818 -18.17 -54.05 27.30
CA MET A 818 -19.11 -54.12 28.44
C MET A 818 -18.41 -54.07 29.80
N VAL A 819 -17.32 -54.82 29.98
CA VAL A 819 -16.57 -54.85 31.25
C VAL A 819 -15.90 -53.50 31.54
N PRO A 820 -15.14 -52.88 30.62
CA PRO A 820 -14.64 -51.52 30.80
C PRO A 820 -15.75 -50.49 31.09
N ALA A 821 -16.94 -50.64 30.50
CA ALA A 821 -18.04 -49.70 30.68
C ALA A 821 -18.55 -49.70 32.12
N VAL A 822 -18.71 -50.88 32.73
CA VAL A 822 -19.12 -51.00 34.13
C VAL A 822 -18.11 -50.33 35.07
N PHE A 823 -16.82 -50.57 34.86
CA PHE A 823 -15.77 -49.93 35.68
C PHE A 823 -15.78 -48.41 35.54
N VAL A 824 -15.85 -47.89 34.32
CA VAL A 824 -15.85 -46.45 34.06
C VAL A 824 -17.11 -45.78 34.61
N GLN A 825 -18.28 -46.44 34.57
CA GLN A 825 -19.51 -45.98 35.20
C GLN A 825 -19.40 -45.90 36.73
N LEU A 826 -18.79 -46.90 37.37
CA LEU A 826 -18.54 -46.88 38.82
C LEU A 826 -17.50 -45.83 39.23
N LEU A 827 -16.53 -45.55 38.35
CA LEU A 827 -15.52 -44.51 38.58
C LEU A 827 -16.11 -43.10 38.52
N LEU A 828 -17.15 -42.84 37.74
CA LEU A 828 -17.72 -41.49 37.60
C LEU A 828 -18.15 -40.84 38.93
N PRO A 829 -18.97 -41.47 39.80
CA PRO A 829 -19.34 -40.87 41.09
C PRO A 829 -18.13 -40.76 42.03
N VAL A 830 -17.18 -41.69 41.96
CA VAL A 830 -15.93 -41.64 42.76
C VAL A 830 -15.07 -40.45 42.32
N SER A 831 -14.86 -40.27 41.01
CA SER A 831 -14.15 -39.12 40.45
C SER A 831 -14.86 -37.80 40.77
N GLY A 832 -16.19 -37.77 40.76
CA GLY A 832 -16.97 -36.61 41.19
C GLY A 832 -16.75 -36.25 42.66
N MET A 833 -16.79 -37.25 43.54
CA MET A 833 -16.50 -37.07 44.97
C MET A 833 -15.06 -36.57 45.20
N VAL A 834 -14.08 -37.19 44.51
CA VAL A 834 -12.67 -36.80 44.60
C VAL A 834 -12.46 -35.38 44.06
N ALA A 835 -13.12 -35.00 42.97
CA ALA A 835 -13.05 -33.65 42.42
C ALA A 835 -13.62 -32.60 43.39
N ILE A 836 -14.78 -32.86 44.01
CA ILE A 836 -15.35 -31.97 45.03
C ILE A 836 -14.41 -31.86 46.23
N TYR A 837 -13.79 -32.97 46.66
CA TYR A 837 -12.80 -32.97 47.73
C TYR A 837 -11.60 -32.07 47.40
N PHE A 838 -11.01 -32.20 46.21
CA PHE A 838 -9.91 -31.34 45.76
C PHE A 838 -10.30 -29.87 45.58
N LEU A 839 -11.54 -29.60 45.17
CA LEU A 839 -12.07 -28.24 45.04
C LEU A 839 -12.20 -27.56 46.41
N LEU A 840 -12.80 -28.25 47.39
CA LEU A 840 -13.07 -27.69 48.71
C LEU A 840 -11.82 -27.52 49.57
N ARG A 841 -10.82 -28.40 49.42
CA ARG A 841 -9.59 -28.34 50.21
C ARG A 841 -8.51 -27.40 49.64
N GLY A 842 -8.65 -26.97 48.38
CA GLY A 842 -7.59 -26.29 47.61
C GLY A 842 -7.00 -25.04 48.28
N HIS A 843 -7.79 -24.34 49.09
CA HIS A 843 -7.35 -23.15 49.83
C HIS A 843 -6.30 -23.44 50.91
N ASN A 844 -6.28 -24.66 51.43
CA ASN A 844 -5.45 -25.05 52.58
C ASN A 844 -4.49 -26.21 52.29
N GLU A 845 -4.84 -27.09 51.35
CA GLU A 845 -4.06 -28.25 50.94
C GLU A 845 -3.94 -28.32 49.40
N PRO A 846 -3.05 -29.16 48.86
CA PRO A 846 -2.89 -29.28 47.42
C PRO A 846 -4.20 -29.66 46.71
N GLY A 847 -4.60 -28.90 45.70
CA GLY A 847 -5.92 -28.97 45.06
C GLY A 847 -6.31 -27.67 44.35
N GLY A 848 -7.62 -27.41 44.27
CA GLY A 848 -8.18 -26.20 43.63
C GLY A 848 -9.04 -26.48 42.41
N GLY A 849 -9.53 -25.41 41.78
CA GLY A 849 -10.51 -25.48 40.68
C GLY A 849 -10.00 -26.19 39.43
N PHE A 850 -8.72 -26.00 39.07
CA PHE A 850 -8.11 -26.65 37.89
C PHE A 850 -8.04 -28.16 38.03
N VAL A 851 -7.42 -28.65 39.11
CA VAL A 851 -7.24 -30.08 39.38
C VAL A 851 -8.60 -30.78 39.43
N ALA A 852 -9.54 -30.22 40.19
CA ALA A 852 -10.90 -30.74 40.30
C ALA A 852 -11.60 -30.82 38.91
N GLY A 853 -11.49 -29.76 38.10
CA GLY A 853 -12.09 -29.71 36.78
C GLY A 853 -11.51 -30.75 35.81
N LEU A 854 -10.20 -30.98 35.87
CA LEU A 854 -9.51 -31.97 35.04
C LEU A 854 -9.83 -33.42 35.46
N ILE A 855 -10.05 -33.70 36.75
CA ILE A 855 -10.49 -35.03 37.23
C ILE A 855 -11.87 -35.37 36.65
N VAL A 856 -12.83 -34.46 36.74
CA VAL A 856 -14.16 -34.66 36.14
C VAL A 856 -14.07 -34.79 34.63
N THR A 857 -13.26 -33.95 33.99
CA THR A 857 -13.00 -34.01 32.55
C THR A 857 -12.48 -35.39 32.15
N THR A 858 -11.51 -35.94 32.88
CA THR A 858 -10.94 -37.27 32.61
C THR A 858 -12.00 -38.35 32.73
N ALA A 859 -12.84 -38.30 33.77
CA ALA A 859 -13.95 -39.23 33.93
C ALA A 859 -14.94 -39.14 32.76
N VAL A 860 -15.29 -37.94 32.29
CA VAL A 860 -16.14 -37.73 31.12
C VAL A 860 -15.48 -38.27 29.84
N ILE A 861 -14.20 -38.01 29.63
CA ILE A 861 -13.46 -38.54 28.47
C ILE A 861 -13.50 -40.07 28.44
N LEU A 862 -13.30 -40.73 29.58
CA LEU A 862 -13.39 -42.20 29.68
C LEU A 862 -14.79 -42.71 29.30
N GLN A 863 -15.86 -42.00 29.68
CA GLN A 863 -17.24 -42.33 29.27
C GLN A 863 -17.40 -42.25 27.75
N TYR A 864 -16.82 -41.23 27.10
CA TYR A 864 -16.84 -41.09 25.64
C TYR A 864 -16.04 -42.20 24.93
N LEU A 865 -14.90 -42.60 25.48
CA LEU A 865 -14.05 -43.66 24.92
C LEU A 865 -14.72 -45.03 24.97
N VAL A 866 -15.36 -45.36 26.10
CA VAL A 866 -15.90 -46.70 26.35
C VAL A 866 -17.36 -46.83 25.88
N GLY A 867 -18.19 -45.83 26.14
CA GLY A 867 -19.60 -45.83 25.77
C GLY A 867 -19.87 -45.46 24.31
N GLY A 868 -18.93 -44.78 23.65
CA GLY A 868 -19.11 -44.22 22.32
C GLY A 868 -19.86 -42.88 22.33
N THR A 869 -19.72 -42.14 21.23
CA THR A 869 -20.11 -40.72 21.15
C THR A 869 -21.61 -40.50 21.30
N ALA A 870 -22.44 -41.29 20.62
CA ALA A 870 -23.90 -41.17 20.67
C ALA A 870 -24.48 -41.55 22.05
N TRP A 871 -23.95 -42.61 22.66
CA TRP A 871 -24.37 -43.07 23.98
C TRP A 871 -24.01 -42.04 25.06
N ALA A 872 -22.78 -41.51 25.03
CA ALA A 872 -22.33 -40.50 25.98
C ALA A 872 -23.14 -39.20 25.85
N GLU A 873 -23.32 -38.65 24.63
CA GLU A 873 -24.07 -37.40 24.41
C GLU A 873 -25.55 -37.49 24.77
N SER A 874 -26.17 -38.67 24.65
CA SER A 874 -27.58 -38.85 25.05
C SER A 874 -27.79 -38.81 26.58
N ARG A 875 -26.72 -38.98 27.38
CA ARG A 875 -26.76 -39.05 28.85
C ARG A 875 -26.03 -37.90 29.53
N THR A 876 -25.09 -37.24 28.86
CA THR A 876 -24.38 -36.09 29.43
C THR A 876 -25.31 -34.88 29.47
N ARG A 877 -25.47 -34.30 30.67
CA ARG A 877 -26.18 -33.04 30.88
C ARG A 877 -25.26 -31.82 30.91
N ILE A 878 -24.04 -31.98 30.39
CA ILE A 878 -23.03 -30.92 30.35
C ILE A 878 -23.24 -30.17 29.04
N PHE A 879 -23.63 -28.90 29.14
CA PHE A 879 -23.74 -28.00 28.01
C PHE A 879 -22.49 -27.13 27.95
N PRO A 880 -21.47 -27.48 27.13
CA PRO A 880 -20.12 -26.95 27.32
C PRO A 880 -20.04 -25.43 27.18
N GLN A 881 -20.83 -24.85 26.27
CA GLN A 881 -20.93 -23.39 26.08
C GLN A 881 -21.47 -22.65 27.31
N TYR A 882 -22.46 -23.22 28.01
CA TYR A 882 -23.02 -22.60 29.21
C TYR A 882 -22.09 -22.77 30.40
N TRP A 883 -21.36 -23.88 30.48
CA TRP A 883 -20.34 -24.10 31.51
C TRP A 883 -19.14 -23.16 31.35
N LEU A 884 -18.69 -22.91 30.11
CA LEU A 884 -17.70 -21.88 29.82
C LEU A 884 -18.17 -20.48 30.25
N ALA A 885 -19.39 -20.10 29.85
CA ALA A 885 -19.96 -18.80 30.19
C ALA A 885 -20.17 -18.65 31.72
N ALA A 886 -20.72 -19.67 32.37
CA ALA A 886 -20.91 -19.70 33.82
C ALA A 886 -19.57 -19.63 34.56
N GLY A 887 -18.54 -20.34 34.08
CA GLY A 887 -17.20 -20.32 34.66
C GLY A 887 -16.58 -18.92 34.63
N LEU A 888 -16.59 -18.25 33.47
CA LEU A 888 -16.10 -16.88 33.33
C LEU A 888 -16.91 -15.89 34.19
N LEU A 889 -18.24 -16.02 34.20
CA LEU A 889 -19.11 -15.15 35.01
C LEU A 889 -18.90 -15.38 36.51
N CYS A 890 -18.67 -16.62 36.95
CA CYS A 890 -18.37 -16.92 38.35
C CYS A 890 -17.01 -16.35 38.78
N ALA A 891 -15.97 -16.54 37.96
CA ALA A 891 -14.64 -15.99 38.25
C ALA A 891 -14.63 -14.45 38.24
N ALA A 892 -15.23 -13.83 37.22
CA ALA A 892 -15.37 -12.37 37.16
C ALA A 892 -16.26 -11.83 38.28
N GLY A 893 -17.37 -12.52 38.59
CA GLY A 893 -18.28 -12.18 39.68
C GLY A 893 -17.60 -12.27 41.06
N ALA A 894 -16.78 -13.29 41.29
CA ALA A 894 -15.95 -13.40 42.48
C ALA A 894 -14.99 -12.22 42.59
N GLY A 895 -14.31 -11.84 41.50
CA GLY A 895 -13.44 -10.67 41.50
C GLY A 895 -14.15 -9.33 41.70
N MET A 896 -15.33 -9.16 41.09
CA MET A 896 -16.16 -7.97 41.21
C MET A 896 -16.82 -7.84 42.59
N SER A 897 -17.04 -8.96 43.30
CA SER A 897 -17.61 -8.94 44.65
C SER A 897 -16.76 -8.13 45.64
N ALA A 898 -15.44 -8.04 45.42
CA ALA A 898 -14.53 -7.20 46.19
C ALA A 898 -14.90 -5.71 46.17
N TRP A 899 -15.50 -5.23 45.06
CA TRP A 899 -15.95 -3.84 44.95
C TRP A 899 -17.10 -3.51 45.92
N LEU A 900 -17.93 -4.50 46.28
CA LEU A 900 -18.99 -4.32 47.27
C LEU A 900 -18.42 -4.01 48.67
N ALA A 901 -17.16 -4.37 48.91
CA ALA A 901 -16.41 -4.05 50.13
C ALA A 901 -15.39 -2.92 49.94
N ALA A 902 -15.47 -2.15 48.85
CA ALA A 902 -14.52 -1.10 48.47
C ALA A 902 -13.05 -1.58 48.42
N ARG A 903 -12.83 -2.87 48.10
CA ARG A 903 -11.50 -3.46 47.89
C ARG A 903 -11.14 -3.51 46.41
N PRO A 904 -9.84 -3.56 46.06
CA PRO A 904 -9.40 -3.79 44.69
C PRO A 904 -10.02 -5.06 44.09
N PHE A 905 -10.18 -5.06 42.76
CA PHE A 905 -10.66 -6.23 42.01
C PHE A 905 -9.85 -7.50 42.38
N LEU A 906 -10.54 -8.63 42.55
CA LEU A 906 -9.98 -9.94 42.95
C LEU A 906 -9.37 -10.03 44.36
N SER A 907 -9.61 -9.05 45.23
CA SER A 907 -9.26 -9.22 46.64
C SER A 907 -10.18 -10.25 47.32
N ALA A 908 -9.60 -11.24 47.99
CA ALA A 908 -10.32 -12.24 48.75
C ALA A 908 -11.17 -11.60 49.86
N MET A 909 -12.40 -12.09 49.97
CA MET A 909 -13.31 -11.78 51.06
C MET A 909 -13.70 -13.08 51.74
N ALA A 910 -13.38 -13.20 53.03
CA ALA A 910 -13.69 -14.37 53.84
C ALA A 910 -14.79 -14.07 54.86
N TRP A 911 -15.65 -15.04 55.07
CA TRP A 911 -16.71 -15.07 56.08
C TRP A 911 -16.49 -16.27 56.99
N HIS A 912 -16.52 -16.02 58.30
CA HIS A 912 -16.42 -17.04 59.33
C HIS A 912 -17.75 -17.10 60.07
N GLY A 913 -18.38 -18.27 60.13
CA GLY A 913 -19.63 -18.47 60.85
C GLY A 913 -19.83 -19.90 61.33
N THR A 914 -20.67 -20.08 62.34
CA THR A 914 -20.98 -21.39 62.92
C THR A 914 -22.34 -21.89 62.42
N LEU A 915 -22.36 -23.07 61.78
CA LEU A 915 -23.61 -23.74 61.39
C LEU A 915 -23.99 -24.79 62.44
N PRO A 916 -25.27 -24.91 62.84
CA PRO A 916 -25.70 -25.74 63.97
C PRO A 916 -25.35 -27.24 63.89
N ILE A 917 -25.05 -27.75 62.69
CA ILE A 917 -24.77 -29.18 62.43
C ILE A 917 -23.35 -29.40 61.90
N ILE A 918 -22.74 -28.39 61.26
CA ILE A 918 -21.48 -28.52 60.50
C ILE A 918 -20.28 -27.95 61.27
N GLY A 919 -20.52 -27.08 62.26
CA GLY A 919 -19.46 -26.44 63.05
C GLY A 919 -19.01 -25.09 62.46
N GLU A 920 -17.79 -24.67 62.79
CA GLU A 920 -17.16 -23.46 62.24
C GLU A 920 -16.85 -23.64 60.74
N MET A 921 -17.37 -22.74 59.91
CA MET A 921 -17.16 -22.72 58.46
C MET A 921 -16.43 -21.45 58.04
N HIS A 922 -15.37 -21.63 57.26
CA HIS A 922 -14.67 -20.56 56.57
C HIS A 922 -15.08 -20.56 55.09
N LEU A 923 -15.87 -19.57 54.68
CA LEU A 923 -16.28 -19.39 53.28
C LEU A 923 -15.58 -18.18 52.69
N SER A 924 -14.93 -18.35 51.54
CA SER A 924 -14.22 -17.28 50.85
C SER A 924 -14.72 -17.10 49.42
N THR A 925 -14.67 -15.87 48.91
CA THR A 925 -14.88 -15.58 47.47
C THR A 925 -13.88 -16.30 46.58
N VAL A 926 -12.76 -16.75 47.14
CA VAL A 926 -11.79 -17.65 46.50
C VAL A 926 -12.45 -18.96 46.06
N LEU A 927 -13.33 -19.55 46.86
CA LEU A 927 -14.02 -20.79 46.49
C LEU A 927 -14.96 -20.57 45.29
N LEU A 928 -15.59 -19.39 45.21
CA LEU A 928 -16.41 -19.02 44.05
C LEU A 928 -15.57 -18.80 42.79
N PHE A 929 -14.36 -18.24 42.94
CA PHE A 929 -13.40 -18.11 41.86
C PHE A 929 -12.93 -19.48 41.36
N ASP A 930 -12.52 -20.38 42.27
CA ASP A 930 -12.14 -21.77 41.98
C ASP A 930 -13.29 -22.58 41.35
N LEU A 931 -14.54 -22.34 41.76
CA LEU A 931 -15.71 -22.92 41.13
C LEU A 931 -15.88 -22.42 39.69
N GLY A 932 -15.58 -21.15 39.43
CA GLY A 932 -15.54 -20.58 38.08
C GLY A 932 -14.50 -21.26 37.19
N VAL A 933 -13.28 -21.44 37.71
CA VAL A 933 -12.20 -22.20 37.05
C VAL A 933 -12.65 -23.63 36.74
N PHE A 934 -13.22 -24.31 37.74
CA PHE A 934 -13.73 -25.69 37.62
C PHE A 934 -14.74 -25.84 36.48
N PHE A 935 -15.76 -24.97 36.41
CA PHE A 935 -16.76 -25.00 35.34
C PHE A 935 -16.14 -24.73 33.97
N LEU A 936 -15.18 -23.81 33.89
CA LEU A 936 -14.53 -23.45 32.64
C LEU A 936 -13.68 -24.60 32.11
N VAL A 937 -12.87 -25.25 32.95
CA VAL A 937 -12.02 -26.38 32.54
C VAL A 937 -12.86 -27.53 31.99
N ILE A 938 -13.94 -27.89 32.68
CA ILE A 938 -14.87 -28.93 32.22
C ILE A 938 -15.52 -28.51 30.91
N GLY A 939 -16.06 -27.30 30.83
CA GLY A 939 -16.69 -26.77 29.62
C GLY A 939 -15.74 -26.77 28.42
N ALA A 940 -14.50 -26.32 28.60
CA ALA A 940 -13.49 -26.26 27.56
C ALA A 940 -13.12 -27.64 27.03
N ALA A 941 -12.78 -28.57 27.91
CA ALA A 941 -12.31 -29.88 27.51
C ALA A 941 -13.43 -30.75 26.91
N VAL A 942 -14.65 -30.69 27.46
CA VAL A 942 -15.81 -31.38 26.88
C VAL A 942 -16.17 -30.79 25.53
N LEU A 943 -16.08 -29.47 25.33
CA LEU A 943 -16.32 -28.85 24.02
C LEU A 943 -15.33 -29.34 22.96
N ILE A 944 -14.04 -29.42 23.30
CA ILE A 944 -13.00 -29.96 22.42
C ILE A 944 -13.29 -31.44 22.12
N LEU A 945 -13.63 -32.23 23.13
CA LEU A 945 -13.98 -33.65 22.98
C LEU A 945 -15.18 -33.84 22.05
N VAL A 946 -16.26 -33.07 22.22
CA VAL A 946 -17.46 -33.11 21.36
C VAL A 946 -17.09 -32.75 19.91
N ALA A 947 -16.25 -31.72 19.72
CA ALA A 947 -15.81 -31.32 18.39
C ALA A 947 -15.06 -32.45 17.66
N LEU A 948 -14.18 -33.17 18.36
CA LEU A 948 -13.45 -34.33 17.87
C LEU A 948 -14.40 -35.52 17.63
N ALA A 949 -15.29 -35.81 18.58
CA ALA A 949 -16.28 -36.88 18.53
C ALA A 949 -17.22 -36.75 17.32
N HIS A 950 -17.72 -35.55 17.00
CA HIS A 950 -18.63 -35.32 15.87
C HIS A 950 -17.99 -35.57 14.50
N GLN A 951 -16.66 -35.45 14.37
CA GLN A 951 -15.96 -35.81 13.14
C GLN A 951 -16.05 -37.30 12.84
N SER A 952 -15.93 -38.14 13.88
CA SER A 952 -16.02 -39.60 13.72
C SER A 952 -17.37 -40.03 13.14
N ARG A 953 -18.49 -39.42 13.59
CA ARG A 953 -19.84 -39.73 13.12
C ARG A 953 -20.08 -39.34 11.66
N ARG A 954 -19.59 -38.17 11.25
CA ARG A 954 -19.74 -37.69 9.86
C ARG A 954 -19.03 -38.58 8.85
N ALA A 955 -17.87 -39.13 9.22
CA ALA A 955 -17.11 -40.05 8.38
C ALA A 955 -17.86 -41.39 8.20
N HIS A 956 -18.33 -42.00 9.29
CA HIS A 956 -19.07 -43.27 9.25
C HIS A 956 -20.37 -43.17 8.42
N ARG A 957 -21.15 -42.09 8.58
CA ARG A 957 -22.38 -41.89 7.79
C ARG A 957 -22.11 -41.78 6.28
N LYS A 958 -20.96 -41.24 5.87
CA LYS A 958 -20.60 -41.13 4.46
C LYS A 958 -20.19 -42.48 3.86
N GLN A 959 -19.55 -43.35 4.64
CA GLN A 959 -19.22 -44.71 4.23
C GLN A 959 -20.44 -45.61 4.07
N GLU A 960 -21.39 -45.57 5.01
CA GLU A 960 -22.64 -46.35 4.91
C GLU A 960 -23.42 -46.01 3.64
N VAL A 961 -23.44 -44.74 3.23
CA VAL A 961 -24.06 -44.31 1.97
C VAL A 961 -23.28 -44.82 0.74
N THR A 962 -21.96 -44.94 0.83
CA THR A 962 -21.12 -45.39 -0.30
C THR A 962 -21.16 -46.91 -0.48
N GLU A 963 -21.25 -47.70 0.60
CA GLU A 963 -21.38 -49.17 0.52
C GLU A 963 -22.76 -49.62 -0.01
N VAL A 964 -23.80 -48.80 0.18
CA VAL A 964 -25.16 -49.07 -0.33
C VAL A 964 -25.30 -48.77 -1.83
N GLU A 965 -24.43 -47.93 -2.40
CA GLU A 965 -24.46 -47.54 -3.83
C GLU A 965 -23.63 -48.47 -4.75
N THR A 966 -22.80 -49.36 -4.22
CA THR A 966 -22.14 -50.42 -5.00
C THR A 966 -23.11 -51.59 -5.24
N PRO A 967 -23.48 -51.94 -6.50
CA PRO A 967 -24.38 -53.07 -6.74
C PRO A 967 -23.72 -54.38 -6.31
N MET A 968 -24.43 -55.18 -5.50
CA MET A 968 -24.07 -56.57 -5.22
C MET A 968 -23.89 -57.33 -6.53
N GLU A 969 -22.67 -57.77 -6.83
CA GLU A 969 -22.43 -58.76 -7.89
C GLU A 969 -23.24 -60.03 -7.57
N VAL A 970 -24.09 -60.41 -8.52
CA VAL A 970 -24.84 -61.66 -8.51
C VAL A 970 -23.84 -62.82 -8.61
N PRO A 971 -23.89 -63.84 -7.72
CA PRO A 971 -22.98 -64.97 -7.84
C PRO A 971 -23.37 -65.80 -9.06
N ALA A 972 -22.45 -65.93 -10.02
CA ALA A 972 -22.60 -66.78 -11.19
C ALA A 972 -22.54 -68.28 -10.82
N SER A 973 -23.39 -69.06 -11.49
CA SER A 973 -23.58 -70.52 -11.41
C SER A 973 -22.31 -71.35 -11.64
N PRO A 974 -22.19 -72.57 -11.06
CA PRO A 974 -21.03 -73.44 -11.24
C PRO A 974 -21.18 -74.41 -12.44
N ALA A 975 -20.30 -74.27 -13.44
CA ALA A 975 -19.97 -75.24 -14.51
C ALA A 975 -18.70 -74.70 -15.19
N GLU A 976 -17.69 -75.42 -15.67
CA GLU A 976 -17.44 -76.84 -15.90
C GLU A 976 -15.90 -76.97 -16.12
N GLN A 977 -15.39 -78.21 -16.02
CA GLN A 977 -13.98 -78.59 -16.18
C GLN A 977 -13.43 -78.36 -17.60
N GLY A 978 -12.13 -78.06 -17.76
CA GLY A 978 -11.46 -78.17 -19.07
C GLY A 978 -10.01 -77.69 -19.11
N GLY A 979 -9.07 -78.59 -19.39
CA GLY A 979 -7.62 -78.35 -19.37
C GLY A 979 -7.01 -77.58 -20.54
N SER A 980 -5.71 -77.31 -20.36
CA SER A 980 -4.61 -77.20 -21.36
C SER A 980 -4.25 -75.84 -22.00
N GLY A 981 -2.96 -75.50 -21.88
CA GLY A 981 -2.09 -75.30 -23.06
C GLY A 981 -1.88 -73.89 -23.63
N HIS A 982 -0.64 -73.40 -23.47
CA HIS A 982 0.14 -72.52 -24.37
C HIS A 982 -0.13 -70.99 -24.45
N ALA A 983 0.85 -70.27 -23.86
CA ALA A 983 1.68 -69.20 -24.41
C ALA A 983 1.19 -68.35 -25.61
N SER A 984 1.12 -67.03 -25.38
CA SER A 984 1.66 -66.03 -26.33
C SER A 984 2.05 -64.74 -25.60
N ALA A 985 3.28 -64.30 -25.81
CA ALA A 985 3.86 -63.06 -25.33
C ALA A 985 3.20 -61.82 -25.98
N SER A 986 3.02 -60.74 -25.21
CA SER A 986 3.09 -59.39 -25.75
C SER A 986 3.49 -58.37 -24.68
N LEU A 987 4.75 -57.93 -24.82
CA LEU A 987 5.32 -56.60 -24.61
C LEU A 987 4.61 -55.62 -23.66
N SER A 988 5.33 -55.36 -22.58
CA SER A 988 5.41 -54.13 -21.79
C SER A 988 5.47 -52.84 -22.63
N VAL A 989 4.62 -51.87 -22.28
CA VAL A 989 4.89 -50.43 -22.43
C VAL A 989 4.47 -49.72 -21.14
N PRO A 990 5.38 -49.09 -20.39
CA PRO A 990 5.03 -48.24 -19.26
C PRO A 990 4.64 -46.85 -19.75
N VAL A 991 3.43 -46.39 -19.39
CA VAL A 991 3.01 -45.00 -19.61
C VAL A 991 3.70 -44.11 -18.58
N ALA A 992 4.71 -43.39 -19.04
CA ALA A 992 5.38 -42.34 -18.30
C ALA A 992 4.45 -41.12 -18.14
N SER A 993 4.18 -40.74 -16.90
CA SER A 993 3.58 -39.44 -16.55
C SER A 993 4.71 -38.44 -16.32
N THR A 994 5.01 -37.65 -17.35
CA THR A 994 5.82 -36.44 -17.25
C THR A 994 5.03 -35.32 -16.55
N ALA A 995 5.67 -34.70 -15.56
CA ALA A 995 5.21 -33.45 -14.98
C ALA A 995 5.36 -32.30 -15.99
N PRO A 996 4.49 -31.28 -15.93
CA PRO A 996 4.83 -29.95 -16.42
C PRO A 996 5.02 -28.99 -15.24
N THR A 997 6.24 -28.48 -15.14
CA THR A 997 6.52 -27.13 -14.65
C THR A 997 6.02 -26.14 -15.69
N ASP A 998 5.03 -25.31 -15.36
CA ASP A 998 4.90 -23.95 -15.89
C ASP A 998 3.86 -23.16 -15.08
N TYR A 999 4.33 -22.10 -14.42
CA TYR A 999 3.50 -21.08 -13.77
C TYR A 999 3.38 -19.90 -14.73
N ALA A 1000 2.21 -19.76 -15.37
CA ALA A 1000 1.75 -18.54 -16.02
C ALA A 1000 0.56 -17.96 -15.21
N PRO A 1001 0.42 -16.63 -15.07
CA PRO A 1001 -0.70 -16.04 -14.35
C PRO A 1001 -1.94 -16.03 -15.25
N VAL A 1002 -2.97 -16.77 -14.87
CA VAL A 1002 -4.26 -16.79 -15.59
C VAL A 1002 -5.11 -15.61 -15.13
N GLU A 1003 -5.41 -14.73 -16.08
CA GLU A 1003 -6.41 -13.67 -15.99
C GLU A 1003 -7.81 -14.22 -15.65
N ALA A 1004 -8.52 -13.49 -14.80
CA ALA A 1004 -9.89 -13.78 -14.41
C ALA A 1004 -10.85 -13.71 -15.61
N GLY A 1005 -11.18 -14.87 -16.17
CA GLY A 1005 -12.32 -15.07 -17.07
C GLY A 1005 -13.64 -15.01 -16.29
N ARG A 1006 -14.48 -14.03 -16.65
CA ARG A 1006 -15.89 -13.93 -16.24
C ARG A 1006 -16.64 -15.24 -16.56
N GLN A 1007 -16.95 -16.04 -15.56
CA GLN A 1007 -18.03 -17.03 -15.66
C GLN A 1007 -19.37 -16.37 -15.32
N LYS A 1008 -20.32 -16.51 -16.23
CA LYS A 1008 -21.72 -16.10 -16.08
C LYS A 1008 -22.34 -16.81 -14.87
N LEU A 1009 -22.82 -16.04 -13.91
CA LEU A 1009 -23.74 -16.50 -12.87
C LEU A 1009 -25.10 -16.86 -13.51
N PRO A 1010 -25.75 -17.98 -13.13
CA PRO A 1010 -27.14 -18.20 -13.48
C PRO A 1010 -28.03 -17.23 -12.66
N HIS A 1011 -28.99 -16.62 -13.34
CA HIS A 1011 -30.01 -15.75 -12.76
C HIS A 1011 -30.76 -16.46 -11.62
N VAL A 1012 -30.69 -15.89 -10.42
CA VAL A 1012 -31.60 -16.21 -9.31
C VAL A 1012 -32.71 -15.17 -9.34
N SER A 1013 -33.93 -15.59 -9.62
CA SER A 1013 -35.15 -14.77 -9.53
C SER A 1013 -35.45 -14.41 -8.07
N PRO A 1014 -35.96 -13.21 -7.76
CA PRO A 1014 -36.38 -12.86 -6.40
C PRO A 1014 -37.68 -13.60 -6.03
N PRO A 1015 -37.92 -13.89 -4.73
CA PRO A 1015 -39.13 -14.55 -4.28
C PRO A 1015 -40.33 -13.60 -4.38
N LYS A 1016 -41.46 -14.13 -4.85
CA LYS A 1016 -42.78 -13.48 -4.77
C LYS A 1016 -43.19 -13.35 -3.31
N GLU A 1017 -43.51 -12.13 -2.90
CA GLU A 1017 -44.38 -11.87 -1.74
C GLU A 1017 -45.72 -12.56 -1.98
N LYS A 1018 -46.18 -13.31 -0.97
CA LYS A 1018 -47.58 -13.72 -0.84
C LYS A 1018 -48.21 -12.80 0.21
N GLU A 1019 -49.23 -12.07 -0.21
CA GLU A 1019 -50.27 -11.54 0.65
C GLU A 1019 -50.94 -12.71 1.38
N ASP A 1020 -50.99 -12.62 2.71
CA ASP A 1020 -52.15 -12.80 3.58
C ASP A 1020 -51.83 -12.28 4.99
#